data_AF-A0A1H5T874-F1
#
_entry.id   AF-A0A1H5T874-F1
#
_cell.length_a   1.000
_cell.length_b   1.000
_cell.length_c   1.000
_cell.angle_alpha   90.00
_cell.angle_beta   90.00
_cell.angle_gamma   90.00
#
_symmetry.space_group_name_H-M   'P 1'
#
loop_
_entity.id
_entity.type
_entity.pdbx_description
1 polymer ?
#
loop_
_entity_poly.entity_id
_entity_poly.type
_entity_poly.pdbx_seq_one_letter_code
_entity_poly.pdbx_strand_id
1 'polypeptide(L)'
;MQADRTTELCQLLAERILILDGAMGTMIQQEKLGEADYRGERFHDHPKDLKGNNDLLVLTRPEVVAAIHRAYLEAGADLIETNTFNATRVSQAEYGLEALAFELNVEGARLVRRLCDEYTARNPAKPRFCAGVLGPTSRTLSISPDVNDPGYRNISFDALADDYYDSARGLLEGGADILLIETVFDTLNAKAAVFAVEKLFDEMEKSGGQRVPVMISGTITDASGRTLSGQTAEAFWNSLSHARPISFGLNCALGADQLRQYVEELANVCDTHVSAHPNAGLPNPLSPTGYDETPAHLAGEIREWAQSGLVNIVGGCCGTTPAHIAAIAEAVAGLAPRAVPTIDKKLRLSGLEPFNVGGDSLFVNVGERTNVTGSKAFARMILEGRFDDALAVARQQVDNGAQVIDINMDEAMLDSAAAMERFCKLIATEPDISRVPIMLDSSKWSVIETGLKCIQGKGVVNSISMKEGEAEFLRQARLARRYGAAVIVMAFDEQGQADTFRRKTDICERAYRLLVKPVAEGGAGFPPEDIIFDPNIFAIATGIEEHDNYAVDFINAVAWIKENLPYAKTSGGVSNVSFSFRGNDPVREAIHTVFLYHAIQAGLSMGIVNAGQLGVYDELDPALRDKVEDVVMNREVGKPGGAGEALVEFAQTVKGQAKESAQDLAWREWPVEERLSHALVKGITEFVVADTEEVRARLEAEGKPPLAVIEGPLMAGMSVVGDLFGAGKMFLPQVVKSARVMKQAVAHLIPYIEAEKLRTGATSKGRIVIATVKGDVHDIGKNIVGVVLGCNGYEVIDLGVMVPAAKILEAAKEHGAQAVGLSGLITPSLEEMAHVAAEMKRQGFAVPLLIGGATTSRNHTAIKIAPHYDQAVVYVPDASRAVGVVTALLSEGRSEAFKAEVAADYEKIRALHAGKKGMQLVGLEAARANALRTDWSAEPVAACSTARQAGYAPYSPPRPNMLGVQAIDVDLADLVDYIDWGPFFQTWDLAGRFPAILDDAVVGETARSVFADGKAMLDKILAEGWLQAKAVFGLFAANAVGDDIEIYTGEDRKHLAMVWHGLRQQHERPAGKPHWCLADFVAPKDSGVPDWIGAFAVTAGLGIEAKLAEFEAAHDDYRAILLKSLADRLAEACAEWLHERVRRECWGYAADETLDNEALIAEQYRGIRPAPGYPACPDHTVKGPLFELLGARERTGMDLTESYAMTPAAAVSGFYFAHPEAHYFAIPKIGRDQLEDWARRTGMAVDEAARWLAPLL
;
A
#
# COMPACT_ATOMS: atom_id res chain seq x y z
N MET A 1 27.89 -25.16 10.90
CA MET A 1 28.30 -23.88 10.28
C MET A 1 29.02 -24.17 8.98
N GLN A 2 28.72 -23.39 7.94
CA GLN A 2 29.41 -23.41 6.66
C GLN A 2 30.80 -22.73 6.78
N ALA A 3 31.65 -22.85 5.76
CA ALA A 3 32.75 -21.92 5.57
C ALA A 3 32.24 -20.59 5.03
N ASP A 4 32.79 -19.47 5.51
CA ASP A 4 32.54 -18.14 4.96
C ASP A 4 33.00 -18.04 3.50
N ARG A 5 32.16 -17.42 2.66
CA ARG A 5 32.42 -17.17 1.23
C ARG A 5 32.35 -15.69 0.86
N THR A 6 32.25 -14.78 1.84
CA THR A 6 32.26 -13.32 1.65
C THR A 6 33.44 -12.87 0.79
N THR A 7 34.64 -13.41 1.03
CA THR A 7 35.85 -13.05 0.26
C THR A 7 35.75 -13.47 -1.21
N GLU A 8 35.18 -14.64 -1.50
CA GLU A 8 34.98 -15.15 -2.87
C GLU A 8 33.96 -14.28 -3.63
N LEU A 9 32.86 -13.93 -2.97
CA LEU A 9 31.81 -13.09 -3.52
C LEU A 9 32.29 -11.65 -3.81
N CYS A 10 33.02 -11.03 -2.88
CA CYS A 10 33.63 -9.71 -3.08
C CYS A 10 34.64 -9.68 -4.23
N GLN A 11 35.42 -10.75 -4.44
CA GLN A 11 36.34 -10.83 -5.58
C GLN A 11 35.56 -10.88 -6.91
N LEU A 12 34.54 -11.72 -6.99
CA LEU A 12 33.72 -11.86 -8.20
C LEU A 12 32.97 -10.57 -8.57
N LEU A 13 32.42 -9.84 -7.59
CA LEU A 13 31.75 -8.55 -7.80
C LEU A 13 32.66 -7.43 -8.32
N ALA A 14 33.96 -7.52 -8.04
CA ALA A 14 34.98 -6.61 -8.56
C ALA A 14 35.49 -7.02 -9.96
N GLU A 15 35.43 -8.31 -10.29
CA GLU A 15 35.89 -8.84 -11.59
C GLU A 15 34.82 -8.79 -12.69
N ARG A 16 33.54 -8.97 -12.35
CA ARG A 16 32.43 -9.04 -13.32
C ARG A 16 31.08 -8.70 -12.70
N ILE A 17 30.13 -8.37 -13.57
CA ILE A 17 28.71 -8.32 -13.18
C ILE A 17 28.24 -9.75 -12.84
N LEU A 18 27.52 -9.90 -11.72
CA LEU A 18 26.88 -11.15 -11.33
C LEU A 18 25.42 -11.17 -11.76
N ILE A 19 24.94 -12.38 -12.08
CA ILE A 19 23.57 -12.60 -12.51
C ILE A 19 22.76 -13.15 -11.32
N LEU A 20 21.72 -12.45 -10.91
CA LEU A 20 20.66 -12.96 -10.04
C LEU A 20 19.60 -13.67 -10.90
N ASP A 21 18.79 -14.55 -10.33
CA ASP A 21 17.76 -15.26 -11.10
C ASP A 21 16.52 -14.40 -11.40
N GLY A 22 15.43 -15.07 -11.79
CA GLY A 22 14.17 -14.44 -12.21
C GLY A 22 13.02 -14.87 -11.30
N ALA A 23 11.88 -14.19 -11.40
CA ALA A 23 10.75 -14.43 -10.50
C ALA A 23 10.33 -15.90 -10.37
N MET A 24 10.44 -16.43 -9.15
CA MET A 24 9.93 -17.75 -8.76
C MET A 24 8.40 -17.83 -8.89
N GLY A 25 7.66 -16.84 -8.37
CA GLY A 25 6.20 -16.86 -8.34
C GLY A 25 5.55 -16.94 -9.73
N THR A 26 6.00 -16.14 -10.71
CA THR A 26 5.46 -16.20 -12.08
C THR A 26 5.91 -17.44 -12.86
N MET A 27 6.91 -18.18 -12.39
CA MET A 27 7.25 -19.51 -12.92
C MET A 27 6.37 -20.60 -12.32
N ILE A 28 6.10 -20.58 -11.00
CA ILE A 28 5.16 -21.51 -10.35
C ILE A 28 3.76 -21.40 -10.97
N GLN A 29 3.30 -20.18 -11.27
CA GLN A 29 2.03 -19.94 -11.98
C GLN A 29 1.97 -20.58 -13.39
N GLN A 30 3.11 -20.82 -14.07
CA GLN A 30 3.16 -21.49 -15.37
C GLN A 30 3.10 -23.02 -15.27
N GLU A 31 3.55 -23.59 -14.16
CA GLU A 31 3.30 -24.99 -13.86
C GLU A 31 1.81 -25.28 -13.73
N LYS A 32 1.06 -24.30 -13.19
CA LYS A 32 -0.38 -24.39 -12.89
C LYS A 32 -0.65 -25.49 -11.89
N LEU A 33 0.15 -25.48 -10.83
CA LEU A 33 -0.15 -26.24 -9.63
C LEU A 33 -1.61 -25.94 -9.24
N GLY A 34 -2.35 -27.01 -9.02
CA GLY A 34 -3.51 -26.97 -8.16
C GLY A 34 -2.96 -26.86 -6.75
N GLU A 35 -3.34 -27.79 -5.88
CA GLU A 35 -3.32 -27.49 -4.46
C GLU A 35 -3.02 -28.66 -3.53
N ALA A 36 -3.45 -29.90 -3.77
CA ALA A 36 -2.74 -30.97 -3.04
C ALA A 36 -1.27 -31.08 -3.50
N ASP A 37 -0.90 -30.32 -4.55
CA ASP A 37 0.45 -29.82 -4.78
C ASP A 37 1.02 -29.11 -3.53
N TYR A 38 0.50 -27.95 -3.12
CA TYR A 38 1.02 -27.20 -1.97
C TYR A 38 0.70 -27.84 -0.62
N ARG A 39 -0.37 -28.64 -0.47
CA ARG A 39 -0.61 -29.49 0.71
C ARG A 39 0.43 -30.60 0.87
N GLY A 40 0.82 -31.19 -0.25
CA GLY A 40 1.51 -32.48 -0.28
C GLY A 40 0.77 -33.55 0.56
N GLU A 41 1.53 -34.47 1.13
CA GLU A 41 1.01 -35.45 2.11
C GLU A 41 0.91 -34.85 3.52
N ARG A 42 1.84 -33.97 3.90
CA ARG A 42 2.02 -33.49 5.28
C ARG A 42 0.92 -32.54 5.76
N PHE A 43 0.36 -31.78 4.83
CA PHE A 43 -0.73 -30.84 5.06
C PHE A 43 -1.96 -31.24 4.25
N HIS A 44 -2.04 -32.53 3.83
CA HIS A 44 -3.16 -33.10 3.07
C HIS A 44 -4.48 -32.77 3.73
N ASP A 45 -4.54 -33.10 5.01
CA ASP A 45 -5.70 -32.92 5.86
C ASP A 45 -5.84 -31.46 6.24
N HIS A 46 -5.53 -30.48 5.40
CA HIS A 46 -5.41 -29.13 5.93
C HIS A 46 -6.96 -28.64 6.31
N PRO A 47 -7.45 -27.69 7.18
CA PRO A 47 -8.51 -26.57 7.07
C PRO A 47 -8.60 -25.19 6.26
N LYS A 48 -7.64 -24.20 6.16
CA LYS A 48 -7.56 -23.02 5.23
C LYS A 48 -6.55 -23.03 3.99
N ASP A 49 -6.69 -22.09 3.07
CA ASP A 49 -5.94 -21.85 1.79
C ASP A 49 -4.36 -22.07 1.66
N LEU A 50 -3.76 -23.04 0.91
CA LEU A 50 -2.26 -23.17 0.64
C LEU A 50 -1.61 -22.94 -0.79
N LYS A 51 -2.33 -23.07 -1.93
CA LYS A 51 -1.99 -22.88 -3.37
C LYS A 51 -1.41 -21.53 -3.88
N GLY A 52 -0.77 -20.77 -3.03
CA GLY A 52 -0.14 -19.48 -3.39
C GLY A 52 0.96 -19.05 -2.43
N ASN A 53 1.03 -19.70 -1.27
CA ASN A 53 2.17 -19.82 -0.39
C ASN A 53 3.29 -20.57 -1.12
N ASN A 54 3.88 -19.92 -2.13
CA ASN A 54 4.90 -20.46 -3.00
C ASN A 54 6.03 -21.08 -2.18
N ASP A 55 6.40 -20.42 -1.09
CA ASP A 55 7.36 -20.84 -0.07
C ASP A 55 7.11 -22.27 0.43
N LEU A 56 5.86 -22.66 0.67
CA LEU A 56 5.52 -23.99 1.19
C LEU A 56 5.92 -25.13 0.25
N LEU A 57 6.01 -24.85 -1.06
CA LEU A 57 6.44 -25.83 -2.05
C LEU A 57 7.88 -26.32 -1.79
N VAL A 58 8.71 -25.66 -0.97
CA VAL A 58 10.00 -26.22 -0.54
C VAL A 58 9.85 -27.48 0.33
N LEU A 59 8.71 -27.66 0.99
CA LEU A 59 8.36 -28.86 1.76
C LEU A 59 7.52 -29.83 0.93
N THR A 60 6.56 -29.32 0.14
CA THR A 60 5.50 -30.15 -0.44
C THR A 60 5.71 -30.51 -1.90
N ARG A 61 6.31 -29.63 -2.73
CA ARG A 61 6.76 -29.91 -4.12
C ARG A 61 8.21 -29.49 -4.35
N PRO A 62 9.18 -29.96 -3.53
CA PRO A 62 10.58 -29.55 -3.62
C PRO A 62 11.21 -29.84 -4.99
N GLU A 63 10.67 -30.79 -5.74
CA GLU A 63 11.08 -31.11 -7.11
C GLU A 63 10.66 -30.05 -8.14
N VAL A 64 9.51 -29.38 -7.97
CA VAL A 64 9.06 -28.28 -8.83
C VAL A 64 9.91 -27.04 -8.57
N VAL A 65 10.07 -26.66 -7.30
CA VAL A 65 10.93 -25.52 -6.91
C VAL A 65 12.36 -25.76 -7.36
N ALA A 66 12.89 -26.97 -7.20
CA ALA A 66 14.22 -27.33 -7.71
C ALA A 66 14.31 -27.34 -9.24
N ALA A 67 13.25 -27.65 -9.97
CA ALA A 67 13.24 -27.56 -11.44
C ALA A 67 13.34 -26.11 -11.92
N ILE A 68 12.64 -25.18 -11.26
CA ILE A 68 12.67 -23.74 -11.58
C ILE A 68 14.06 -23.17 -11.28
N HIS A 69 14.65 -23.43 -10.10
CA HIS A 69 16.04 -23.02 -9.81
C HIS A 69 17.06 -23.66 -10.76
N ARG A 70 16.88 -24.92 -11.18
CA ARG A 70 17.73 -25.55 -12.21
C ARG A 70 17.65 -24.82 -13.54
N ALA A 71 16.45 -24.42 -13.97
CA ALA A 71 16.28 -23.66 -15.21
C ALA A 71 16.99 -22.30 -15.17
N TYR A 72 17.00 -21.60 -14.02
CA TYR A 72 17.77 -20.37 -13.85
C TYR A 72 19.29 -20.60 -13.75
N LEU A 73 19.73 -21.66 -13.07
CA LEU A 73 21.14 -22.09 -13.04
C LEU A 73 21.70 -22.46 -14.42
N GLU A 74 20.84 -23.00 -15.29
CA GLU A 74 21.14 -23.34 -16.69
C GLU A 74 21.06 -22.13 -17.63
N ALA A 75 20.11 -21.20 -17.41
CA ALA A 75 20.07 -19.90 -18.07
C ALA A 75 21.32 -19.05 -17.76
N GLY A 76 21.95 -19.26 -16.60
CA GLY A 76 23.26 -18.71 -16.28
C GLY A 76 23.32 -17.83 -15.05
N ALA A 77 22.28 -17.79 -14.21
CA ALA A 77 22.32 -17.13 -12.91
C ALA A 77 23.52 -17.61 -12.06
N ASP A 78 24.11 -16.70 -11.30
CA ASP A 78 25.23 -16.88 -10.36
C ASP A 78 24.74 -16.97 -8.91
N LEU A 79 23.85 -16.06 -8.56
CA LEU A 79 23.10 -15.99 -7.31
C LEU A 79 21.74 -16.64 -7.57
N ILE A 80 21.27 -17.46 -6.64
CA ILE A 80 19.94 -18.06 -6.67
C ILE A 80 19.21 -17.68 -5.39
N GLU A 81 18.08 -16.98 -5.54
CA GLU A 81 17.15 -16.66 -4.47
C GLU A 81 16.55 -17.93 -3.86
N THR A 82 16.35 -17.95 -2.54
CA THR A 82 15.54 -18.99 -1.90
C THR A 82 14.06 -18.65 -2.02
N ASN A 83 13.24 -19.68 -2.27
CA ASN A 83 11.79 -19.59 -2.25
C ASN A 83 11.28 -19.46 -0.79
N THR A 84 11.56 -18.31 -0.17
CA THR A 84 11.34 -17.99 1.27
C THR A 84 10.87 -16.54 1.48
N PHE A 85 10.35 -15.89 0.42
CA PHE A 85 9.86 -14.51 0.43
C PHE A 85 8.81 -14.22 1.53
N ASN A 86 7.85 -15.12 1.72
CA ASN A 86 6.81 -15.07 2.75
C ASN A 86 7.09 -16.01 3.93
N ALA A 87 8.28 -16.60 4.04
CA ALA A 87 8.67 -17.51 5.12
C ALA A 87 8.99 -16.77 6.43
N THR A 88 8.05 -15.96 6.92
CA THR A 88 8.09 -15.29 8.23
C THR A 88 6.88 -15.76 9.03
N ARG A 89 6.88 -15.76 10.36
CA ARG A 89 5.67 -16.11 11.14
C ARG A 89 4.53 -15.14 10.86
N VAL A 90 4.83 -13.92 10.43
CA VAL A 90 3.84 -12.92 10.03
C VAL A 90 3.20 -13.25 8.68
N SER A 91 3.98 -13.56 7.64
CA SER A 91 3.39 -13.93 6.34
C SER A 91 3.02 -15.41 6.24
N GLN A 92 3.52 -16.26 7.14
CA GLN A 92 2.95 -17.56 7.45
C GLN A 92 1.86 -17.48 8.53
N ALA A 93 1.49 -16.30 9.05
CA ALA A 93 0.22 -16.14 9.77
C ALA A 93 -0.92 -16.06 8.76
N GLU A 94 -0.70 -15.43 7.58
CA GLU A 94 -1.60 -15.61 6.42
C GLU A 94 -1.93 -17.09 6.28
N TYR A 95 -0.87 -17.90 6.22
CA TYR A 95 -0.93 -19.34 6.13
C TYR A 95 -1.06 -20.06 7.47
N GLY A 96 -1.24 -19.39 8.62
CA GLY A 96 -1.19 -19.96 10.00
C GLY A 96 -0.36 -21.24 10.12
N LEU A 97 0.81 -21.17 9.49
CA LEU A 97 1.92 -22.09 9.45
C LEU A 97 3.10 -21.37 10.13
N GLU A 98 2.82 -20.51 11.12
CA GLU A 98 3.81 -19.73 11.85
C GLU A 98 4.83 -20.66 12.48
N ALA A 99 4.36 -21.80 13.00
CA ALA A 99 5.19 -22.88 13.53
C ALA A 99 6.18 -23.46 12.50
N LEU A 100 5.94 -23.30 11.20
CA LEU A 100 6.80 -23.76 10.11
C LEU A 100 7.70 -22.68 9.52
N ALA A 101 7.52 -21.39 9.83
CA ALA A 101 8.32 -20.31 9.24
C ALA A 101 9.83 -20.60 9.34
N PHE A 102 10.29 -21.09 10.50
CA PHE A 102 11.67 -21.56 10.67
C PHE A 102 12.05 -22.71 9.72
N GLU A 103 11.22 -23.74 9.62
CA GLU A 103 11.47 -24.93 8.79
C GLU A 103 11.45 -24.62 7.29
N LEU A 104 10.57 -23.73 6.83
CA LEU A 104 10.50 -23.24 5.45
C LEU A 104 11.82 -22.58 5.03
N ASN A 105 12.39 -21.73 5.88
CA ASN A 105 13.69 -21.14 5.64
C ASN A 105 14.82 -22.18 5.61
N VAL A 106 14.80 -23.13 6.54
CA VAL A 106 15.79 -24.22 6.61
C VAL A 106 15.78 -25.08 5.37
N GLU A 107 14.62 -25.60 4.94
CA GLU A 107 14.54 -26.47 3.77
C GLU A 107 14.66 -25.70 2.46
N GLY A 108 14.14 -24.47 2.36
CA GLY A 108 14.32 -23.59 1.19
C GLY A 108 15.78 -23.24 0.93
N ALA A 109 16.52 -22.80 1.96
CA ALA A 109 17.95 -22.54 1.83
C ALA A 109 18.76 -23.83 1.57
N ARG A 110 18.38 -24.97 2.16
CA ARG A 110 19.03 -26.27 1.92
C ARG A 110 18.77 -26.80 0.50
N LEU A 111 17.59 -26.56 -0.05
CA LEU A 111 17.22 -26.91 -1.43
C LEU A 111 18.16 -26.20 -2.40
N VAL A 112 18.28 -24.87 -2.26
CA VAL A 112 19.11 -24.02 -3.13
C VAL A 112 20.60 -24.28 -2.92
N ARG A 113 21.10 -24.33 -1.67
CA ARG A 113 22.49 -24.70 -1.31
C ARG A 113 22.96 -25.94 -2.07
N ARG A 114 22.16 -27.01 -2.02
CA ARG A 114 22.44 -28.29 -2.70
C ARG A 114 22.52 -28.16 -4.22
N LEU A 115 21.67 -27.32 -4.84
CA LEU A 115 21.71 -27.05 -6.28
C LEU A 115 22.92 -26.17 -6.66
N CYS A 116 23.23 -25.15 -5.85
CA CYS A 116 24.42 -24.32 -6.00
C CYS A 116 25.71 -25.17 -5.91
N ASP A 117 25.79 -26.12 -4.97
CA ASP A 117 26.89 -27.09 -4.88
C ASP A 117 26.96 -28.01 -6.10
N GLU A 118 25.82 -28.53 -6.57
CA GLU A 118 25.75 -29.39 -7.76
C GLU A 118 26.26 -28.68 -9.02
N TYR A 119 25.87 -27.41 -9.24
CA TYR A 119 26.31 -26.65 -10.42
C TYR A 119 27.73 -26.08 -10.26
N THR A 120 28.18 -25.76 -9.03
CA THR A 120 29.58 -25.41 -8.75
C THR A 120 30.50 -26.61 -8.99
N ALA A 121 30.10 -27.83 -8.59
CA ALA A 121 30.86 -29.05 -8.87
C ALA A 121 30.94 -29.38 -10.37
N ARG A 122 29.89 -29.06 -11.14
CA ARG A 122 29.88 -29.17 -12.62
C ARG A 122 30.77 -28.13 -13.30
N ASN A 123 30.89 -26.92 -12.76
CA ASN A 123 31.76 -25.85 -13.29
C ASN A 123 32.45 -25.04 -12.17
N PRO A 124 33.58 -25.52 -11.62
CA PRO A 124 34.27 -24.84 -10.51
C PRO A 124 34.83 -23.44 -10.85
N ALA A 125 34.91 -23.07 -12.14
CA ALA A 125 35.35 -21.74 -12.57
C ALA A 125 34.20 -20.69 -12.58
N LYS A 126 32.95 -21.12 -12.43
CA LYS A 126 31.79 -20.24 -12.22
C LYS A 126 31.01 -20.80 -11.01
N PRO A 127 31.37 -20.43 -9.77
CA PRO A 127 30.66 -20.87 -8.57
C PRO A 127 29.21 -20.37 -8.53
N ARG A 128 28.44 -20.87 -7.55
CA ARG A 128 27.07 -20.44 -7.25
C ARG A 128 26.90 -20.07 -5.79
N PHE A 129 25.90 -19.22 -5.53
CA PHE A 129 25.60 -18.70 -4.20
C PHE A 129 24.10 -18.81 -3.90
N CYS A 130 23.78 -19.26 -2.69
CA CYS A 130 22.43 -19.34 -2.15
C CYS A 130 22.08 -18.01 -1.44
N ALA A 131 21.16 -17.23 -2.00
CA ALA A 131 20.68 -15.98 -1.43
C ALA A 131 19.41 -16.21 -0.62
N GLY A 132 19.55 -16.25 0.71
CA GLY A 132 18.45 -16.44 1.65
C GLY A 132 17.52 -15.22 1.69
N VAL A 133 16.36 -15.30 1.05
CA VAL A 133 15.39 -14.20 0.92
C VAL A 133 14.61 -13.99 2.22
N LEU A 134 14.52 -12.73 2.62
CA LEU A 134 13.61 -12.19 3.63
C LEU A 134 12.75 -11.11 2.93
N GLY A 135 11.52 -11.46 2.55
CA GLY A 135 10.55 -10.52 1.99
C GLY A 135 9.94 -9.60 3.06
N PRO A 136 9.17 -8.57 2.66
CA PRO A 136 8.79 -7.44 3.52
C PRO A 136 7.62 -7.71 4.49
N THR A 137 6.97 -8.87 4.36
CA THR A 137 5.69 -9.28 5.00
C THR A 137 4.44 -8.49 4.57
N SER A 138 3.24 -8.93 4.99
CA SER A 138 1.95 -8.24 4.73
C SER A 138 1.67 -7.05 5.65
N ARG A 139 2.47 -6.87 6.71
CA ARG A 139 2.22 -5.88 7.78
C ARG A 139 3.13 -4.66 7.59
N THR A 140 2.76 -3.53 8.18
CA THR A 140 3.46 -2.24 8.02
C THR A 140 3.73 -1.61 9.39
N LEU A 141 4.94 -1.09 9.57
CA LEU A 141 5.37 -0.38 10.78
C LEU A 141 5.31 1.13 10.59
N SER A 142 5.55 1.65 9.38
CA SER A 142 5.58 3.10 9.16
C SER A 142 4.23 3.73 8.83
N ILE A 143 3.27 3.00 8.23
CA ILE A 143 1.93 3.52 7.90
C ILE A 143 0.83 2.77 8.69
N SER A 144 -0.31 3.42 8.95
CA SER A 144 -1.44 2.78 9.62
C SER A 144 -2.35 2.02 8.64
N PRO A 145 -2.63 0.73 8.91
CA PRO A 145 -3.68 -0.02 8.21
C PRO A 145 -5.08 0.29 8.77
N ASP A 146 -5.20 1.14 9.80
CA ASP A 146 -6.48 1.74 10.20
C ASP A 146 -6.49 3.23 9.84
N VAL A 147 -7.56 3.61 9.18
CA VAL A 147 -7.74 4.94 8.63
C VAL A 147 -8.44 5.87 9.61
N ASN A 148 -9.21 5.34 10.57
CA ASN A 148 -9.70 6.13 11.71
C ASN A 148 -8.56 6.60 12.58
N ASP A 149 -7.59 5.71 12.73
CA ASP A 149 -6.48 5.90 13.63
C ASP A 149 -5.15 5.90 12.86
N PRO A 150 -4.71 7.06 12.33
CA PRO A 150 -3.37 7.22 11.78
C PRO A 150 -2.24 6.83 12.74
N GLY A 151 -2.50 6.75 14.05
CA GLY A 151 -1.54 6.30 15.08
C GLY A 151 -1.54 4.78 15.35
N TYR A 152 -2.41 3.99 14.73
CA TYR A 152 -2.45 2.52 14.88
C TYR A 152 -1.40 1.82 14.01
N ARG A 153 -0.92 0.63 14.41
CA ARG A 153 -0.11 -0.28 13.57
C ARG A 153 -0.53 -1.72 13.89
N ASN A 154 -0.62 -2.59 12.88
CA ASN A 154 -1.04 -3.99 13.05
C ASN A 154 0.07 -4.92 13.57
N ILE A 155 1.31 -4.42 13.64
CA ILE A 155 2.44 -5.13 14.27
C ILE A 155 3.33 -4.14 15.02
N SER A 156 4.13 -4.64 15.98
CA SER A 156 5.16 -3.86 16.67
C SER A 156 6.56 -4.17 16.13
N PHE A 157 7.49 -3.22 16.23
CA PHE A 157 8.86 -3.40 15.77
C PHE A 157 9.52 -4.64 16.40
N ASP A 158 9.31 -4.86 17.71
CA ASP A 158 9.86 -6.03 18.41
C ASP A 158 9.30 -7.35 17.89
N ALA A 159 7.99 -7.42 17.62
CA ALA A 159 7.37 -8.64 17.10
C ALA A 159 7.90 -9.00 15.70
N LEU A 160 8.03 -8.00 14.82
CA LEU A 160 8.56 -8.19 13.48
C LEU A 160 10.08 -8.47 13.49
N ALA A 161 10.85 -7.84 14.39
CA ALA A 161 12.28 -8.10 14.54
C ALA A 161 12.57 -9.50 15.13
N ASP A 162 11.80 -9.97 16.12
CA ASP A 162 11.92 -11.34 16.60
C ASP A 162 11.46 -12.37 15.56
N ASP A 163 10.62 -11.97 14.60
CA ASP A 163 10.24 -12.84 13.48
C ASP A 163 11.31 -12.96 12.39
N TYR A 164 11.81 -11.83 11.88
CA TYR A 164 12.96 -11.83 10.98
C TYR A 164 14.19 -12.53 11.59
N TYR A 165 14.34 -12.49 12.92
CA TYR A 165 15.41 -13.20 13.63
C TYR A 165 15.30 -14.71 13.44
N ASP A 166 14.10 -15.28 13.59
CA ASP A 166 13.88 -16.72 13.40
C ASP A 166 13.97 -17.13 11.93
N SER A 167 13.43 -16.34 10.99
CA SER A 167 13.60 -16.61 9.56
C SER A 167 15.08 -16.58 9.14
N ALA A 168 15.82 -15.53 9.50
CA ALA A 168 17.25 -15.42 9.22
C ALA A 168 18.05 -16.58 9.86
N ARG A 169 17.72 -16.97 11.10
CA ARG A 169 18.33 -18.12 11.78
C ARG A 169 18.07 -19.43 11.02
N GLY A 170 16.87 -19.60 10.47
CA GLY A 170 16.51 -20.74 9.62
C GLY A 170 17.30 -20.77 8.31
N LEU A 171 17.44 -19.64 7.62
CA LEU A 171 18.20 -19.54 6.36
C LEU A 171 19.67 -19.93 6.56
N LEU A 172 20.29 -19.47 7.65
CA LEU A 172 21.68 -19.79 7.97
C LEU A 172 21.87 -21.24 8.44
N GLU A 173 20.86 -21.86 9.06
CA GLU A 173 20.89 -23.30 9.39
C GLU A 173 20.65 -24.18 8.15
N GLY A 174 19.84 -23.73 7.19
CA GLY A 174 19.67 -24.37 5.88
C GLY A 174 20.90 -24.26 4.97
N GLY A 175 21.72 -23.23 5.15
CA GLY A 175 22.98 -23.03 4.42
C GLY A 175 22.95 -21.93 3.36
N ALA A 176 22.24 -20.83 3.61
CA ALA A 176 22.36 -19.62 2.78
C ALA A 176 23.79 -19.06 2.83
N ASP A 177 24.31 -18.64 1.67
CA ASP A 177 25.59 -17.92 1.56
C ASP A 177 25.46 -16.44 1.91
N ILE A 178 24.26 -15.88 1.71
CA ILE A 178 23.92 -14.45 1.76
C ILE A 178 22.52 -14.33 2.39
N LEU A 179 22.23 -13.24 3.10
CA LEU A 179 20.85 -12.85 3.43
C LEU A 179 20.41 -11.68 2.54
N LEU A 180 19.28 -11.80 1.85
CA LEU A 180 18.73 -10.79 0.94
C LEU A 180 17.41 -10.25 1.52
N ILE A 181 17.41 -8.99 1.96
CA ILE A 181 16.19 -8.28 2.39
C ILE A 181 15.66 -7.52 1.18
N GLU A 182 14.59 -7.99 0.53
CA GLU A 182 14.16 -7.45 -0.77
C GLU A 182 12.69 -7.09 -0.86
N THR A 183 12.32 -6.44 -1.98
CA THR A 183 10.99 -5.87 -2.22
C THR A 183 10.56 -4.93 -1.09
N VAL A 184 11.51 -4.17 -0.51
CA VAL A 184 11.23 -3.30 0.63
C VAL A 184 10.34 -2.13 0.21
N PHE A 185 9.07 -2.22 0.59
CA PHE A 185 8.08 -1.15 0.47
C PHE A 185 8.03 -0.26 1.72
N ASP A 186 8.27 -0.83 2.90
CA ASP A 186 8.38 -0.13 4.19
C ASP A 186 9.82 -0.21 4.75
N THR A 187 10.51 0.94 4.77
CA THR A 187 11.86 1.03 5.33
C THR A 187 11.91 0.69 6.82
N LEU A 188 10.84 0.89 7.58
CA LEU A 188 10.81 0.53 9.00
C LEU A 188 10.74 -0.99 9.21
N ASN A 189 10.06 -1.73 8.33
CA ASN A 189 10.15 -3.20 8.28
C ASN A 189 11.58 -3.66 7.99
N ALA A 190 12.27 -3.03 7.03
CA ALA A 190 13.67 -3.36 6.75
C ALA A 190 14.62 -2.98 7.90
N LYS A 191 14.34 -1.91 8.66
CA LYS A 191 15.07 -1.61 9.91
C LYS A 191 14.84 -2.68 10.98
N ALA A 192 13.63 -3.26 11.07
CA ALA A 192 13.37 -4.41 11.94
C ALA A 192 14.14 -5.67 11.48
N ALA A 193 14.17 -5.95 10.17
CA ALA A 193 14.95 -7.05 9.59
C ALA A 193 16.45 -6.88 9.83
N VAL A 194 17.01 -5.69 9.60
CA VAL A 194 18.41 -5.37 9.89
C VAL A 194 18.72 -5.51 11.38
N PHE A 195 17.85 -4.99 12.26
CA PHE A 195 18.04 -5.13 13.72
C PHE A 195 18.06 -6.61 14.15
N ALA A 196 17.19 -7.43 13.56
CA ALA A 196 17.13 -8.86 13.78
C ALA A 196 18.39 -9.61 13.30
N VAL A 197 18.87 -9.26 12.10
CA VAL A 197 20.06 -9.85 11.48
C VAL A 197 21.34 -9.44 12.23
N GLU A 198 21.49 -8.18 12.64
CA GLU A 198 22.61 -7.75 13.50
C GLU A 198 22.54 -8.41 14.90
N LYS A 199 21.34 -8.58 15.49
CA LYS A 199 21.14 -9.33 16.75
C LYS A 199 21.62 -10.78 16.61
N LEU A 200 21.25 -11.45 15.52
CA LEU A 200 21.69 -12.82 15.21
C LEU A 200 23.20 -12.91 15.01
N PHE A 201 23.80 -11.99 14.27
CA PHE A 201 25.26 -11.96 14.08
C PHE A 201 26.03 -11.72 15.39
N ASP A 202 25.53 -10.83 16.26
CA ASP A 202 26.11 -10.63 17.60
C ASP A 202 26.05 -11.91 18.46
N GLU A 203 25.11 -12.84 18.23
CA GLU A 203 25.00 -14.12 18.94
C GLU A 203 25.82 -15.25 18.28
N MET A 204 25.94 -15.22 16.95
CA MET A 204 26.86 -16.06 16.20
C MET A 204 28.32 -15.78 16.55
N GLU A 205 28.74 -14.51 16.65
CA GLU A 205 30.12 -14.15 17.02
C GLU A 205 30.48 -14.68 18.42
N LYS A 206 29.57 -14.56 19.40
CA LYS A 206 29.73 -15.12 20.75
C LYS A 206 29.88 -16.65 20.78
N SER A 207 29.37 -17.35 19.76
CA SER A 207 29.45 -18.81 19.62
C SER A 207 30.53 -19.27 18.62
N GLY A 208 31.36 -18.35 18.13
CA GLY A 208 32.47 -18.64 17.20
C GLY A 208 32.08 -18.74 15.72
N GLY A 209 30.86 -18.33 15.36
CA GLY A 209 30.43 -18.11 13.99
C GLY A 209 30.88 -16.76 13.43
N GLN A 210 30.53 -16.50 12.18
CA GLN A 210 30.89 -15.28 11.45
C GLN A 210 29.65 -14.66 10.78
N ARG A 211 29.70 -13.34 10.55
CA ARG A 211 28.74 -12.59 9.73
C ARG A 211 28.75 -13.14 8.30
N VAL A 212 27.58 -13.33 7.69
CA VAL A 212 27.45 -13.52 6.23
C VAL A 212 27.14 -12.19 5.52
N PRO A 213 27.36 -12.08 4.20
CA PRO A 213 26.96 -10.91 3.42
C PRO A 213 25.45 -10.65 3.52
N VAL A 214 25.07 -9.38 3.53
CA VAL A 214 23.66 -8.93 3.50
C VAL A 214 23.45 -8.12 2.23
N MET A 215 22.45 -8.45 1.43
CA MET A 215 21.98 -7.64 0.30
C MET A 215 20.66 -6.96 0.70
N ILE A 216 20.41 -5.74 0.21
CA ILE A 216 19.15 -5.02 0.45
C ILE A 216 18.60 -4.47 -0.87
N SER A 217 17.31 -4.66 -1.14
CA SER A 217 16.63 -4.14 -2.33
C SER A 217 15.26 -3.53 -2.01
N GLY A 218 15.03 -2.30 -2.46
CA GLY A 218 13.76 -1.57 -2.29
C GLY A 218 12.85 -1.64 -3.51
N THR A 219 11.59 -1.27 -3.34
CA THR A 219 10.63 -1.15 -4.46
C THR A 219 10.10 0.28 -4.55
N ILE A 220 10.33 0.92 -5.71
CA ILE A 220 9.71 2.18 -6.09
C ILE A 220 8.37 1.85 -6.76
N THR A 221 7.27 2.37 -6.23
CA THR A 221 5.92 1.91 -6.62
C THR A 221 5.41 2.49 -7.93
N ASP A 222 5.82 3.72 -8.27
CA ASP A 222 5.31 4.46 -9.42
C ASP A 222 6.35 5.48 -9.95
N ALA A 223 5.92 6.36 -10.86
CA ALA A 223 6.75 7.42 -11.43
C ALA A 223 7.08 8.58 -10.47
N SER A 224 6.62 8.57 -9.21
CA SER A 224 6.96 9.59 -8.20
C SER A 224 8.36 9.42 -7.61
N GLY A 225 8.98 8.24 -7.78
CA GLY A 225 10.32 7.95 -7.26
C GLY A 225 10.38 7.65 -5.77
N ARG A 226 9.27 7.16 -5.20
CA ARG A 226 9.16 6.83 -3.77
C ARG A 226 8.83 5.35 -3.55
N THR A 227 9.27 4.84 -2.41
CA THR A 227 8.74 3.60 -1.83
C THR A 227 7.27 3.79 -1.44
N LEU A 228 6.57 2.69 -1.16
CA LEU A 228 5.20 2.76 -0.63
C LEU A 228 5.14 3.52 0.71
N SER A 229 6.17 3.43 1.53
CA SER A 229 6.36 4.24 2.75
C SER A 229 6.67 5.73 2.49
N GLY A 230 6.62 6.18 1.22
CA GLY A 230 6.80 7.57 0.80
C GLY A 230 8.25 8.02 0.67
N GLN A 231 9.22 7.13 0.86
CA GLN A 231 10.64 7.47 0.98
C GLN A 231 11.37 7.46 -0.37
N THR A 232 12.24 8.44 -0.60
CA THR A 232 13.09 8.57 -1.80
C THR A 232 14.34 7.67 -1.75
N ALA A 233 15.01 7.42 -2.88
CA ALA A 233 16.08 6.41 -2.96
C ALA A 233 17.33 6.75 -2.12
N GLU A 234 17.85 7.99 -2.13
CA GLU A 234 18.92 8.38 -1.21
C GLU A 234 18.46 8.36 0.26
N ALA A 235 17.20 8.70 0.56
CA ALA A 235 16.67 8.64 1.93
C ALA A 235 16.60 7.19 2.46
N PHE A 236 16.23 6.25 1.60
CA PHE A 236 16.23 4.80 1.84
C PHE A 236 17.66 4.27 2.10
N TRP A 237 18.63 4.69 1.29
CA TRP A 237 20.05 4.41 1.54
C TRP A 237 20.55 5.00 2.87
N ASN A 238 20.21 6.26 3.17
CA ASN A 238 20.54 6.90 4.45
C ASN A 238 19.95 6.14 5.65
N SER A 239 18.72 5.61 5.54
CA SER A 239 18.09 4.77 6.57
C SER A 239 18.82 3.44 6.82
N LEU A 240 19.29 2.75 5.77
CA LEU A 240 19.72 1.34 5.86
C LEU A 240 21.23 1.08 5.69
N SER A 241 22.03 2.05 5.26
CA SER A 241 23.50 1.95 5.12
C SER A 241 24.21 1.40 6.37
N HIS A 242 23.67 1.64 7.58
CA HIS A 242 24.16 1.08 8.85
C HIS A 242 24.21 -0.46 8.89
N ALA A 243 23.43 -1.14 8.06
CA ALA A 243 23.44 -2.59 7.86
C ALA A 243 24.74 -3.11 7.20
N ARG A 244 25.60 -2.23 6.66
CA ARG A 244 26.83 -2.57 5.93
C ARG A 244 26.59 -3.64 4.84
N PRO A 245 25.64 -3.43 3.91
CA PRO A 245 25.27 -4.45 2.94
C PRO A 245 26.33 -4.59 1.84
N ILE A 246 26.48 -5.80 1.29
CA ILE A 246 27.39 -6.10 0.17
C ILE A 246 26.86 -5.57 -1.16
N SER A 247 25.54 -5.44 -1.30
CA SER A 247 24.91 -4.62 -2.34
C SER A 247 23.64 -3.95 -1.84
N PHE A 248 23.33 -2.80 -2.44
CA PHE A 248 22.10 -2.05 -2.23
C PHE A 248 21.40 -1.80 -3.57
N GLY A 249 20.07 -1.87 -3.65
CA GLY A 249 19.42 -1.98 -4.94
C GLY A 249 17.92 -1.69 -4.99
N LEU A 250 17.35 -1.91 -6.17
CA LEU A 250 15.92 -1.78 -6.44
C LEU A 250 15.37 -2.95 -7.29
N ASN A 251 14.14 -3.36 -6.98
CA ASN A 251 13.46 -4.45 -7.66
C ASN A 251 11.93 -4.30 -7.68
N CYS A 252 11.28 -5.08 -8.54
CA CYS A 252 9.82 -5.16 -8.68
C CYS A 252 9.13 -3.83 -9.12
N ALA A 253 7.80 -3.85 -9.12
CA ALA A 253 6.84 -2.81 -9.56
C ALA A 253 7.02 -2.29 -11.00
N LEU A 254 8.15 -1.65 -11.30
CA LEU A 254 8.46 -1.00 -12.57
C LEU A 254 9.22 -1.91 -13.54
N GLY A 255 9.08 -1.63 -14.84
CA GLY A 255 9.98 -2.16 -15.86
C GLY A 255 11.32 -1.42 -15.87
N ALA A 256 12.29 -1.91 -16.64
CA ALA A 256 13.64 -1.34 -16.68
C ALA A 256 13.66 0.16 -17.05
N ASP A 257 13.04 0.53 -18.17
CA ASP A 257 12.94 1.92 -18.65
C ASP A 257 12.53 2.92 -17.54
N GLN A 258 11.53 2.59 -16.72
CA GLN A 258 11.05 3.47 -15.65
C GLN A 258 11.93 3.43 -14.40
N LEU A 259 12.56 2.29 -14.08
CA LEU A 259 13.38 2.12 -12.87
C LEU A 259 14.78 2.75 -13.01
N ARG A 260 15.30 2.87 -14.24
CA ARG A 260 16.68 3.31 -14.56
C ARG A 260 17.17 4.50 -13.74
N GLN A 261 16.39 5.57 -13.67
CA GLN A 261 16.80 6.84 -13.02
C GLN A 261 17.09 6.68 -11.52
N TYR A 262 16.37 5.79 -10.83
CA TYR A 262 16.55 5.54 -9.41
C TYR A 262 17.73 4.59 -9.13
N VAL A 263 18.03 3.68 -10.08
CA VAL A 263 19.29 2.90 -10.09
C VAL A 263 20.49 3.83 -10.29
N GLU A 264 20.37 4.86 -11.14
CA GLU A 264 21.41 5.90 -11.30
C GLU A 264 21.58 6.76 -10.03
N GLU A 265 20.49 7.11 -9.34
CA GLU A 265 20.57 7.80 -8.03
C GLU A 265 21.38 6.98 -7.00
N LEU A 266 21.00 5.71 -6.79
CA LEU A 266 21.73 4.80 -5.90
C LEU A 266 23.19 4.57 -6.34
N ALA A 267 23.44 4.46 -7.63
CA ALA A 267 24.78 4.32 -8.18
C ALA A 267 25.72 5.49 -7.82
N ASN A 268 25.17 6.68 -7.59
CA ASN A 268 25.92 7.87 -7.17
C ASN A 268 26.11 8.00 -5.63
N VAL A 269 25.20 7.45 -4.81
CA VAL A 269 25.22 7.66 -3.34
C VAL A 269 25.68 6.46 -2.50
N CYS A 270 25.60 5.23 -3.03
CA CYS A 270 25.98 4.02 -2.30
C CYS A 270 27.50 3.77 -2.32
N ASP A 271 28.11 3.63 -1.14
CA ASP A 271 29.53 3.27 -0.94
C ASP A 271 29.79 1.74 -1.01
N THR A 272 28.82 1.00 -1.54
CA THR A 272 28.82 -0.45 -1.76
C THR A 272 28.37 -0.77 -3.20
N HIS A 273 28.28 -2.05 -3.56
CA HIS A 273 27.85 -2.49 -4.90
C HIS A 273 26.36 -2.20 -5.14
N VAL A 274 25.94 -2.06 -6.41
CA VAL A 274 24.52 -1.86 -6.76
C VAL A 274 23.92 -3.11 -7.41
N SER A 275 22.73 -3.49 -6.94
CA SER A 275 21.90 -4.57 -7.48
C SER A 275 20.62 -4.03 -8.11
N ALA A 276 20.16 -4.61 -9.23
CA ALA A 276 18.86 -4.25 -9.79
C ALA A 276 18.19 -5.42 -10.55
N HIS A 277 16.92 -5.68 -10.24
CA HIS A 277 16.09 -6.71 -10.87
C HIS A 277 14.65 -6.21 -11.12
N PRO A 278 14.40 -5.50 -12.24
CA PRO A 278 13.08 -4.96 -12.58
C PRO A 278 12.11 -6.03 -13.10
N ASN A 279 10.84 -5.66 -13.26
CA ASN A 279 9.84 -6.50 -13.93
C ASN A 279 10.07 -6.60 -15.46
N ALA A 280 9.43 -7.58 -16.09
CA ALA A 280 9.26 -7.64 -17.55
C ALA A 280 8.18 -6.64 -18.02
N GLY A 281 8.44 -5.35 -17.80
CA GLY A 281 7.50 -4.26 -18.05
C GLY A 281 6.38 -4.17 -17.00
N LEU A 282 5.37 -3.37 -17.30
CA LEU A 282 4.19 -3.21 -16.44
C LEU A 282 3.19 -4.37 -16.63
N PRO A 283 2.43 -4.77 -15.59
CA PRO A 283 1.45 -5.84 -15.70
C PRO A 283 0.36 -5.54 -16.73
N ASN A 284 0.07 -6.50 -17.62
CA ASN A 284 -1.02 -6.41 -18.59
C ASN A 284 -1.91 -7.68 -18.53
N PRO A 285 -3.16 -7.58 -18.03
CA PRO A 285 -4.09 -8.72 -17.96
C PRO A 285 -4.63 -9.19 -19.32
N LEU A 286 -4.33 -8.47 -20.41
CA LEU A 286 -4.60 -8.90 -21.78
C LEU A 286 -3.44 -9.72 -22.39
N SER A 287 -2.33 -9.87 -21.67
CA SER A 287 -1.12 -10.57 -22.12
C SER A 287 -1.12 -12.04 -21.71
N PRO A 288 -0.74 -13.00 -22.59
CA PRO A 288 -0.68 -14.44 -22.25
C PRO A 288 0.27 -14.78 -21.09
N THR A 289 1.24 -13.90 -20.82
CA THR A 289 2.26 -13.99 -19.76
C THR A 289 1.98 -13.07 -18.57
N GLY A 290 0.90 -12.30 -18.60
CA GLY A 290 0.63 -11.20 -17.65
C GLY A 290 1.56 -9.98 -17.78
N TYR A 291 2.57 -10.07 -18.65
CA TYR A 291 3.66 -9.12 -18.86
C TYR A 291 4.06 -9.15 -20.34
N ASP A 292 4.20 -7.98 -20.97
CA ASP A 292 4.40 -7.85 -22.42
C ASP A 292 5.87 -7.71 -22.85
N GLU A 293 6.79 -7.43 -21.94
CA GLU A 293 8.19 -7.25 -22.29
C GLU A 293 8.84 -8.57 -22.73
N THR A 294 9.83 -8.48 -23.63
CA THR A 294 10.50 -9.65 -24.19
C THR A 294 11.94 -9.75 -23.69
N PRO A 295 12.55 -10.95 -23.66
CA PRO A 295 13.95 -11.15 -23.26
C PRO A 295 14.93 -10.22 -23.95
N ALA A 296 14.72 -9.91 -25.24
CA ALA A 296 15.58 -9.04 -26.02
C ALA A 296 15.41 -7.54 -25.72
N HIS A 297 14.25 -7.12 -25.19
CA HIS A 297 14.01 -5.73 -24.79
C HIS A 297 14.61 -5.47 -23.41
N LEU A 298 14.23 -6.27 -22.41
CA LEU A 298 14.75 -6.17 -21.04
C LEU A 298 16.29 -6.29 -21.02
N ALA A 299 16.86 -7.27 -21.72
CA ALA A 299 18.32 -7.41 -21.80
C ALA A 299 19.00 -6.26 -22.58
N GLY A 300 18.26 -5.50 -23.39
CA GLY A 300 18.74 -4.27 -24.03
C GLY A 300 18.92 -3.13 -23.03
N GLU A 301 17.92 -2.91 -22.17
CA GLU A 301 17.97 -1.87 -21.12
C GLU A 301 19.02 -2.20 -20.05
N ILE A 302 19.03 -3.44 -19.53
CA ILE A 302 20.03 -3.90 -18.55
C ILE A 302 21.47 -3.78 -19.11
N ARG A 303 21.65 -3.92 -20.43
CA ARG A 303 22.94 -3.70 -21.10
C ARG A 303 23.34 -2.23 -21.12
N GLU A 304 22.41 -1.29 -21.29
CA GLU A 304 22.73 0.14 -21.18
C GLU A 304 23.19 0.47 -19.75
N TRP A 305 22.50 -0.03 -18.72
CA TRP A 305 22.89 0.19 -17.32
C TRP A 305 24.30 -0.31 -17.03
N ALA A 306 24.65 -1.49 -17.56
CA ALA A 306 25.98 -2.07 -17.44
C ALA A 306 27.04 -1.27 -18.23
N GLN A 307 26.71 -0.77 -19.43
CA GLN A 307 27.62 0.07 -20.24
C GLN A 307 27.83 1.47 -19.64
N SER A 308 26.82 2.02 -18.98
CA SER A 308 26.86 3.28 -18.23
C SER A 308 27.42 3.11 -16.81
N GLY A 309 27.80 1.88 -16.42
CA GLY A 309 28.52 1.61 -15.16
C GLY A 309 27.65 1.76 -13.90
N LEU A 310 26.34 1.51 -13.99
CA LEU A 310 25.39 1.71 -12.89
C LEU A 310 25.26 0.50 -11.95
N VAL A 311 25.60 -0.70 -12.41
CA VAL A 311 25.25 -1.97 -11.73
C VAL A 311 26.44 -2.92 -11.52
N ASN A 312 26.33 -3.75 -10.47
CA ASN A 312 27.24 -4.85 -10.14
C ASN A 312 26.52 -6.22 -10.14
N ILE A 313 25.22 -6.25 -9.84
CA ILE A 313 24.36 -7.43 -9.88
C ILE A 313 23.11 -7.10 -10.70
N VAL A 314 22.71 -7.98 -11.61
CA VAL A 314 21.49 -7.82 -12.42
C VAL A 314 20.68 -9.11 -12.45
N GLY A 315 19.36 -9.01 -12.39
CA GLY A 315 18.43 -10.16 -12.44
C GLY A 315 17.07 -9.75 -12.99
N GLY A 316 16.02 -10.46 -12.60
CA GLY A 316 14.65 -10.13 -12.98
C GLY A 316 13.63 -10.39 -11.87
N CYS A 317 12.62 -9.52 -11.76
CA CYS A 317 11.46 -9.74 -10.89
C CYS A 317 10.25 -10.21 -11.73
N CYS A 318 9.02 -9.77 -11.41
CA CYS A 318 7.80 -10.35 -11.95
C CYS A 318 7.74 -10.35 -13.50
N GLY A 319 7.26 -11.47 -14.06
CA GLY A 319 7.17 -11.69 -15.50
C GLY A 319 8.47 -12.12 -16.17
N THR A 320 9.62 -11.97 -15.50
CA THR A 320 10.89 -12.52 -16.01
C THR A 320 10.93 -14.04 -15.89
N THR A 321 11.74 -14.67 -16.74
CA THR A 321 11.80 -16.13 -16.92
C THR A 321 13.24 -16.56 -17.26
N PRO A 322 13.58 -17.86 -17.26
CA PRO A 322 14.92 -18.32 -17.65
C PRO A 322 15.39 -17.81 -19.03
N ALA A 323 14.47 -17.53 -19.96
CA ALA A 323 14.81 -16.91 -21.25
C ALA A 323 15.27 -15.45 -21.11
N HIS A 324 14.68 -14.68 -20.18
CA HIS A 324 15.12 -13.32 -19.84
C HIS A 324 16.50 -13.35 -19.17
N ILE A 325 16.71 -14.23 -18.19
CA ILE A 325 17.99 -14.35 -17.47
C ILE A 325 19.13 -14.79 -18.41
N ALA A 326 18.87 -15.70 -19.35
CA ALA A 326 19.85 -16.07 -20.37
C ALA A 326 20.21 -14.89 -21.29
N ALA A 327 19.21 -14.11 -21.74
CA ALA A 327 19.44 -12.93 -22.57
C ALA A 327 20.22 -11.84 -21.82
N ILE A 328 19.90 -11.59 -20.54
CA ILE A 328 20.64 -10.66 -19.67
C ILE A 328 22.08 -11.13 -19.49
N ALA A 329 22.29 -12.40 -19.17
CA ALA A 329 23.61 -12.99 -18.96
C ALA A 329 24.51 -12.93 -20.22
N GLU A 330 23.94 -13.10 -21.43
CA GLU A 330 24.65 -12.87 -22.69
C GLU A 330 24.91 -11.37 -22.92
N ALA A 331 23.93 -10.50 -22.66
CA ALA A 331 24.01 -9.08 -22.95
C ALA A 331 25.04 -8.31 -22.12
N VAL A 332 25.27 -8.72 -20.86
CA VAL A 332 26.29 -8.12 -19.97
C VAL A 332 27.63 -8.86 -19.97
N ALA A 333 27.77 -9.97 -20.71
CA ALA A 333 28.99 -10.77 -20.74
C ALA A 333 30.22 -9.97 -21.20
N GLY A 334 31.22 -9.85 -20.33
CA GLY A 334 32.46 -9.13 -20.62
C GLY A 334 32.37 -7.60 -20.49
N LEU A 335 31.26 -7.06 -19.99
CA LEU A 335 31.20 -5.68 -19.50
C LEU A 335 31.84 -5.58 -18.11
N ALA A 336 32.40 -4.40 -17.80
CA ALA A 336 32.95 -4.13 -16.48
C ALA A 336 31.82 -3.82 -15.47
N PRO A 337 31.91 -4.31 -14.23
CA PRO A 337 30.97 -3.92 -13.17
C PRO A 337 31.18 -2.46 -12.75
N ARG A 338 30.15 -1.84 -12.16
CA ARG A 338 30.25 -0.51 -11.54
C ARG A 338 31.42 -0.42 -10.56
N ALA A 339 32.30 0.56 -10.74
CA ALA A 339 33.30 0.91 -9.75
C ALA A 339 32.60 1.57 -8.55
N VAL A 340 32.81 1.03 -7.34
CA VAL A 340 32.22 1.57 -6.11
C VAL A 340 32.86 2.96 -5.81
N PRO A 341 32.07 4.03 -5.67
CA PRO A 341 32.58 5.38 -5.46
C PRO A 341 33.10 5.58 -4.02
N THR A 342 34.08 6.47 -3.87
CA THR A 342 34.47 6.97 -2.53
C THR A 342 33.54 8.13 -2.15
N ILE A 343 32.60 7.86 -1.24
CA ILE A 343 31.63 8.84 -0.75
C ILE A 343 32.24 9.71 0.37
N ASP A 344 31.88 10.99 0.41
CA ASP A 344 32.31 11.93 1.47
C ASP A 344 31.60 11.65 2.82
N LYS A 345 32.32 11.81 3.92
CA LYS A 345 31.89 11.51 5.29
C LYS A 345 31.02 12.63 5.88
N LYS A 346 29.79 12.72 5.39
CA LYS A 346 28.74 13.61 5.89
C LYS A 346 27.92 12.92 6.99
N LEU A 347 27.36 13.69 7.93
CA LEU A 347 26.29 13.18 8.80
C LEU A 347 25.06 12.96 7.91
N ARG A 348 24.69 11.71 7.68
CA ARG A 348 23.60 11.31 6.77
C ARG A 348 22.36 10.98 7.59
N LEU A 349 21.31 11.79 7.48
CA LEU A 349 20.00 11.60 8.11
C LEU A 349 18.91 11.43 7.05
N SER A 350 17.71 11.00 7.45
CA SER A 350 16.54 11.00 6.57
C SER A 350 15.22 11.11 7.33
N GLY A 351 14.24 11.75 6.69
CA GLY A 351 12.82 11.46 6.89
C GLY A 351 12.33 10.61 5.70
N LEU A 352 11.25 11.03 5.04
CA LEU A 352 10.94 10.60 3.67
C LEU A 352 11.98 11.10 2.64
N GLU A 353 12.72 12.16 2.98
CA GLU A 353 13.70 12.83 2.12
C GLU A 353 15.10 12.82 2.78
N PRO A 354 16.19 12.85 1.99
CA PRO A 354 17.55 12.76 2.53
C PRO A 354 17.99 14.09 3.11
N PHE A 355 18.72 14.06 4.22
CA PHE A 355 19.30 15.26 4.82
C PHE A 355 20.77 15.02 5.21
N ASN A 356 21.68 15.58 4.42
CA ASN A 356 23.12 15.31 4.48
C ASN A 356 23.89 16.54 4.98
N VAL A 357 24.52 16.45 6.16
CA VAL A 357 25.26 17.57 6.79
C VAL A 357 26.77 17.35 6.66
N GLY A 358 27.39 18.06 5.72
CA GLY A 358 28.83 18.01 5.39
C GLY A 358 29.64 19.19 5.96
N GLY A 359 30.82 19.42 5.38
CA GLY A 359 31.65 20.61 5.66
C GLY A 359 31.23 21.86 4.87
N ASP A 360 30.34 21.67 3.90
CA ASP A 360 29.75 22.65 2.98
C ASP A 360 28.33 23.09 3.39
N SER A 361 27.73 22.42 4.37
CA SER A 361 26.39 22.72 4.88
C SER A 361 26.35 23.99 5.72
N LEU A 362 25.24 24.73 5.62
CA LEU A 362 24.89 25.79 6.56
C LEU A 362 24.49 25.21 7.93
N PHE A 363 24.39 26.09 8.94
CA PHE A 363 23.88 25.74 10.26
C PHE A 363 22.48 25.10 10.17
N VAL A 364 22.29 24.02 10.94
CA VAL A 364 21.04 23.24 10.91
C VAL A 364 20.11 23.64 12.06
N ASN A 365 18.91 24.08 11.72
CA ASN A 365 17.84 24.41 12.68
C ASN A 365 17.10 23.15 13.13
N VAL A 366 17.17 22.83 14.43
CA VAL A 366 16.36 21.76 15.05
C VAL A 366 15.22 22.42 15.85
N GLY A 367 13.96 22.11 15.52
CA GLY A 367 12.78 22.79 16.09
C GLY A 367 12.45 22.38 17.53
N GLU A 368 12.53 23.33 18.48
CA GLU A 368 12.37 23.10 19.94
C GLU A 368 10.92 23.02 20.49
N ARG A 369 9.89 23.39 19.71
CA ARG A 369 8.53 23.68 20.24
C ARG A 369 7.67 22.44 20.49
N THR A 370 8.09 21.29 20.01
CA THR A 370 7.47 19.95 20.15
C THR A 370 7.91 19.25 21.44
N ASN A 371 8.09 20.04 22.50
CA ASN A 371 8.69 19.64 23.77
C ASN A 371 7.73 19.97 24.93
N VAL A 372 7.26 18.96 25.66
CA VAL A 372 6.30 19.11 26.77
C VAL A 372 6.87 19.97 27.91
N THR A 373 8.17 19.90 28.20
CA THR A 373 8.78 20.71 29.26
C THR A 373 9.02 22.17 28.85
N GLY A 374 9.33 22.43 27.58
CA GLY A 374 9.66 23.76 27.06
C GLY A 374 8.45 24.57 26.59
N SER A 375 7.44 23.92 26.01
CA SER A 375 6.37 24.57 25.23
C SER A 375 5.01 24.42 25.92
N LYS A 376 4.59 25.44 26.68
CA LYS A 376 3.30 25.45 27.42
C LYS A 376 2.07 25.15 26.55
N ALA A 377 2.10 25.56 25.28
CA ALA A 377 1.00 25.30 24.35
C ALA A 377 0.93 23.81 23.96
N PHE A 378 2.09 23.22 23.61
CA PHE A 378 2.24 21.82 23.27
C PHE A 378 1.94 20.91 24.48
N ALA A 379 2.49 21.25 25.65
CA ALA A 379 2.23 20.55 26.90
C ALA A 379 0.74 20.43 27.20
N ARG A 380 -0.02 21.52 27.02
CA ARG A 380 -1.48 21.51 27.17
C ARG A 380 -2.14 20.61 26.13
N MET A 381 -1.75 20.67 24.86
CA MET A 381 -2.32 19.81 23.80
C MET A 381 -2.12 18.32 24.14
N ILE A 382 -0.91 17.91 24.51
CA ILE A 382 -0.58 16.52 24.86
C ILE A 382 -1.33 16.07 26.13
N LEU A 383 -1.36 16.89 27.19
CA LEU A 383 -2.07 16.57 28.44
C LEU A 383 -3.61 16.58 28.30
N GLU A 384 -4.16 17.32 27.34
CA GLU A 384 -5.59 17.29 26.97
C GLU A 384 -5.91 16.16 25.95
N GLY A 385 -4.92 15.38 25.50
CA GLY A 385 -5.09 14.30 24.50
C GLY A 385 -5.29 14.78 23.06
N ARG A 386 -5.06 16.07 22.80
CA ARG A 386 -5.29 16.75 21.51
C ARG A 386 -4.08 16.64 20.59
N PHE A 387 -3.76 15.42 20.19
CA PHE A 387 -2.57 15.16 19.36
C PHE A 387 -2.64 15.82 17.98
N ASP A 388 -3.83 16.01 17.40
CA ASP A 388 -4.00 16.64 16.08
C ASP A 388 -3.60 18.14 16.10
N ASP A 389 -3.96 18.85 17.17
CA ASP A 389 -3.49 20.21 17.43
C ASP A 389 -1.95 20.26 17.63
N ALA A 390 -1.37 19.20 18.18
CA ALA A 390 0.06 19.07 18.38
C ALA A 390 0.83 18.78 17.07
N LEU A 391 0.21 18.08 16.10
CA LEU A 391 0.76 17.91 14.74
C LEU A 391 0.88 19.27 14.03
N ALA A 392 -0.08 20.17 14.22
CA ALA A 392 -0.01 21.52 13.66
C ALA A 392 1.20 22.32 14.20
N VAL A 393 1.62 22.09 15.46
CA VAL A 393 2.86 22.68 16.01
C VAL A 393 4.10 22.11 15.34
N ALA A 394 4.12 20.80 15.05
CA ALA A 394 5.22 20.16 14.33
C ALA A 394 5.32 20.67 12.88
N ARG A 395 4.19 20.71 12.14
CA ARG A 395 4.14 21.25 10.76
C ARG A 395 4.61 22.71 10.70
N GLN A 396 4.11 23.57 11.60
CA GLN A 396 4.49 24.98 11.65
C GLN A 396 6.02 25.19 11.86
N GLN A 397 6.72 24.28 12.53
CA GLN A 397 8.18 24.38 12.65
C GLN A 397 8.89 24.10 11.34
N VAL A 398 8.44 23.07 10.61
CA VAL A 398 9.00 22.70 9.31
C VAL A 398 8.73 23.79 8.26
N ASP A 399 7.52 24.37 8.27
CA ASP A 399 7.16 25.52 7.42
C ASP A 399 8.03 26.75 7.74
N ASN A 400 8.37 26.96 9.01
CA ASN A 400 9.29 28.01 9.47
C ASN A 400 10.79 27.64 9.33
N GLY A 401 11.14 26.61 8.56
CA GLY A 401 12.53 26.29 8.22
C GLY A 401 13.30 25.45 9.26
N ALA A 402 12.61 24.73 10.15
CA ALA A 402 13.23 23.63 10.90
C ALA A 402 13.55 22.46 9.94
N GLN A 403 14.81 22.03 9.94
CA GLN A 403 15.32 20.96 9.08
C GLN A 403 15.35 19.60 9.79
N VAL A 404 15.18 19.60 11.11
CA VAL A 404 15.01 18.44 12.00
C VAL A 404 14.01 18.87 13.09
N ILE A 405 13.18 17.95 13.60
CA ILE A 405 12.22 18.24 14.69
C ILE A 405 12.69 17.56 15.98
N ASP A 406 12.84 18.32 17.08
CA ASP A 406 13.09 17.76 18.41
C ASP A 406 11.75 17.43 19.09
N ILE A 407 11.57 16.18 19.53
CA ILE A 407 10.34 15.69 20.15
C ILE A 407 10.65 15.24 21.58
N ASN A 408 10.04 15.90 22.57
CA ASN A 408 10.18 15.54 23.99
C ASN A 408 8.81 15.34 24.65
N MET A 409 8.64 14.18 25.29
CA MET A 409 7.42 13.77 26.00
C MET A 409 7.66 13.48 27.50
N ASP A 410 8.74 14.01 28.09
CA ASP A 410 9.04 13.83 29.51
C ASP A 410 8.19 14.78 30.38
N GLU A 411 7.25 14.20 31.12
CA GLU A 411 6.46 14.87 32.17
C GLU A 411 6.12 13.83 33.25
N ALA A 412 6.03 14.24 34.51
CA ALA A 412 5.77 13.35 35.65
C ALA A 412 4.31 12.83 35.69
N MET A 413 3.40 13.53 35.02
CA MET A 413 1.96 13.20 34.93
C MET A 413 1.60 12.42 33.65
N LEU A 414 2.56 12.10 32.79
CA LEU A 414 2.35 11.51 31.46
C LEU A 414 3.04 10.14 31.33
N ASP A 415 2.43 9.21 30.60
CA ASP A 415 3.19 8.07 30.06
C ASP A 415 4.01 8.56 28.86
N SER A 416 5.25 8.98 29.15
CA SER A 416 6.19 9.48 28.13
C SER A 416 6.45 8.49 27.00
N ALA A 417 6.40 7.19 27.26
CA ALA A 417 6.67 6.17 26.24
C ALA A 417 5.46 6.04 25.30
N ALA A 418 4.25 5.89 25.85
CA ALA A 418 3.03 5.83 25.05
C ALA A 418 2.76 7.14 24.28
N ALA A 419 3.06 8.30 24.88
CA ALA A 419 2.95 9.60 24.21
C ALA A 419 3.96 9.77 23.06
N MET A 420 5.21 9.31 23.26
CA MET A 420 6.24 9.30 22.21
C MET A 420 5.85 8.38 21.05
N GLU A 421 5.41 7.16 21.36
CA GLU A 421 4.91 6.18 20.39
C GLU A 421 3.75 6.77 19.56
N ARG A 422 2.73 7.30 20.26
CA ARG A 422 1.54 7.88 19.63
C ARG A 422 1.90 9.02 18.68
N PHE A 423 2.72 9.97 19.14
CA PHE A 423 3.03 11.16 18.35
C PHE A 423 3.96 10.84 17.16
N CYS A 424 4.94 9.94 17.33
CA CYS A 424 5.78 9.49 16.20
C CYS A 424 4.96 8.78 15.12
N LYS A 425 4.02 7.90 15.51
CA LYS A 425 3.15 7.18 14.56
C LYS A 425 2.18 8.13 13.81
N LEU A 426 1.73 9.20 14.46
CA LEU A 426 0.91 10.26 13.83
C LEU A 426 1.73 11.17 12.90
N ILE A 427 2.97 11.51 13.26
CA ILE A 427 3.87 12.25 12.36
C ILE A 427 4.17 11.44 11.10
N ALA A 428 4.32 10.11 11.21
CA ALA A 428 4.58 9.25 10.06
C ALA A 428 3.43 9.20 9.03
N THR A 429 2.21 9.60 9.40
CA THR A 429 1.08 9.73 8.45
C THR A 429 0.95 11.12 7.80
N GLU A 430 1.79 12.07 8.20
CA GLU A 430 1.79 13.49 7.80
C GLU A 430 3.01 13.81 6.93
N PRO A 431 2.90 13.84 5.58
CA PRO A 431 4.05 13.96 4.68
C PRO A 431 4.85 15.25 4.87
N ASP A 432 4.16 16.38 5.11
CA ASP A 432 4.79 17.70 5.35
C ASP A 432 5.75 17.69 6.54
N ILE A 433 5.48 16.83 7.52
CA ILE A 433 6.23 16.71 8.78
C ILE A 433 7.27 15.59 8.68
N SER A 434 6.87 14.40 8.22
CA SER A 434 7.73 13.21 8.13
C SER A 434 8.81 13.27 7.05
N ARG A 435 8.75 14.24 6.12
CA ARG A 435 9.82 14.46 5.14
C ARG A 435 11.17 14.82 5.77
N VAL A 436 11.19 15.51 6.91
CA VAL A 436 12.43 15.86 7.65
C VAL A 436 12.79 14.79 8.70
N PRO A 437 14.09 14.65 9.07
CA PRO A 437 14.49 13.78 10.16
C PRO A 437 13.90 14.19 11.53
N ILE A 438 13.75 13.20 12.40
CA ILE A 438 13.28 13.36 13.79
C ILE A 438 14.44 13.20 14.77
N MET A 439 14.49 14.09 15.76
CA MET A 439 15.33 14.01 16.95
C MET A 439 14.46 13.61 18.14
N LEU A 440 14.79 12.49 18.78
CA LEU A 440 14.01 11.89 19.87
C LEU A 440 14.62 12.26 21.21
N ASP A 441 13.96 13.14 21.97
CA ASP A 441 14.45 13.66 23.25
C ASP A 441 13.72 13.03 24.46
N SER A 442 14.51 12.40 25.34
CA SER A 442 14.08 12.03 26.69
C SER A 442 15.26 11.74 27.60
N SER A 443 15.09 12.03 28.90
CA SER A 443 16.00 11.60 29.96
C SER A 443 16.05 10.07 30.18
N LYS A 444 15.10 9.32 29.59
CA LYS A 444 14.86 7.88 29.76
C LYS A 444 15.14 7.12 28.47
N TRP A 445 16.12 6.21 28.50
CA TRP A 445 16.44 5.36 27.34
C TRP A 445 15.24 4.59 26.77
N SER A 446 14.30 4.14 27.61
CA SER A 446 13.10 3.42 27.16
C SER A 446 12.18 4.26 26.25
N VAL A 447 12.09 5.58 26.47
CA VAL A 447 11.28 6.47 25.64
C VAL A 447 11.95 6.72 24.29
N ILE A 448 13.27 6.92 24.29
CA ILE A 448 14.11 6.99 23.08
C ILE A 448 13.94 5.70 22.26
N GLU A 449 14.06 4.53 22.89
CA GLU A 449 13.96 3.22 22.23
C GLU A 449 12.55 2.97 21.65
N THR A 450 11.48 3.39 22.35
CA THR A 450 10.12 3.40 21.79
C THR A 450 9.99 4.32 20.58
N GLY A 451 10.60 5.52 20.61
CA GLY A 451 10.62 6.43 19.47
C GLY A 451 11.39 5.88 18.26
N LEU A 452 12.56 5.26 18.49
CA LEU A 452 13.40 4.67 17.44
C LEU A 452 12.67 3.57 16.66
N LYS A 453 11.83 2.80 17.35
CA LYS A 453 10.95 1.77 16.79
C LYS A 453 9.78 2.31 15.95
N CYS A 454 9.54 3.62 15.96
CA CYS A 454 8.44 4.28 15.26
C CYS A 454 8.89 5.15 14.06
N ILE A 455 10.20 5.30 13.81
CA ILE A 455 10.71 6.20 12.74
C ILE A 455 11.39 5.42 11.61
N GLN A 456 10.85 5.52 10.39
CA GLN A 456 11.41 4.87 9.18
C GLN A 456 12.75 5.50 8.72
N GLY A 457 12.93 6.79 8.96
CA GLY A 457 14.14 7.55 8.63
C GLY A 457 15.35 7.22 9.52
N LYS A 458 16.52 7.73 9.14
CA LYS A 458 17.68 7.85 10.04
C LYS A 458 17.55 9.15 10.84
N GLY A 459 16.99 9.01 12.04
CA GLY A 459 16.85 10.08 13.02
C GLY A 459 18.05 10.22 13.97
N VAL A 460 17.87 11.06 15.00
CA VAL A 460 18.88 11.38 16.02
C VAL A 460 18.36 11.02 17.42
N VAL A 461 19.21 10.38 18.24
CA VAL A 461 18.96 10.15 19.66
C VAL A 461 19.41 11.36 20.48
N ASN A 462 18.51 11.95 21.26
CA ASN A 462 18.79 13.01 22.23
C ASN A 462 18.45 12.49 23.65
N SER A 463 19.39 12.16 24.51
CA SER A 463 20.85 12.05 24.32
C SER A 463 21.41 10.92 25.19
N ILE A 464 22.62 10.46 24.86
CA ILE A 464 23.37 9.48 25.66
C ILE A 464 24.54 10.16 26.40
N SER A 465 24.98 9.59 27.52
CA SER A 465 26.10 10.14 28.32
C SER A 465 26.72 9.08 29.24
N MET A 466 27.84 9.41 29.89
CA MET A 466 28.53 8.52 30.83
C MET A 466 28.06 8.71 32.29
N LYS A 467 26.93 9.39 32.52
CA LYS A 467 26.36 9.66 33.87
C LYS A 467 26.11 8.40 34.71
N GLU A 468 25.77 7.29 34.05
CA GLU A 468 25.54 5.95 34.64
C GLU A 468 26.75 5.00 34.45
N GLY A 469 27.88 5.55 34.00
CA GLY A 469 29.11 4.82 33.74
C GLY A 469 29.25 4.26 32.32
N GLU A 470 30.49 3.91 32.00
CA GLU A 470 30.95 3.50 30.66
C GLU A 470 30.20 2.30 30.05
N ALA A 471 29.80 1.33 30.88
CA ALA A 471 29.15 0.11 30.42
C ALA A 471 27.74 0.38 29.86
N GLU A 472 26.97 1.27 30.49
CA GLU A 472 25.62 1.63 30.05
C GLU A 472 25.67 2.58 28.85
N PHE A 473 26.60 3.54 28.83
CA PHE A 473 26.89 4.37 27.66
C PHE A 473 27.19 3.52 26.40
N LEU A 474 28.03 2.49 26.53
CA LEU A 474 28.34 1.55 25.45
C LEU A 474 27.15 0.63 25.08
N ARG A 475 26.26 0.29 26.02
CA ARG A 475 25.01 -0.45 25.73
C ARG A 475 24.08 0.38 24.86
N GLN A 476 23.81 1.62 25.27
CA GLN A 476 22.94 2.56 24.57
C GLN A 476 23.49 2.90 23.18
N ALA A 477 24.79 3.19 23.07
CA ALA A 477 25.44 3.47 21.79
C ALA A 477 25.37 2.30 20.79
N ARG A 478 25.58 1.06 21.25
CA ARG A 478 25.47 -0.13 20.39
C ARG A 478 24.02 -0.37 19.92
N LEU A 479 23.02 -0.09 20.75
CA LEU A 479 21.62 -0.15 20.34
C LEU A 479 21.26 0.95 19.34
N ALA A 480 21.62 2.22 19.60
CA ALA A 480 21.39 3.32 18.65
C ALA A 480 21.99 3.03 17.27
N ARG A 481 23.22 2.48 17.24
CA ARG A 481 23.88 1.99 16.02
C ARG A 481 23.10 0.86 15.32
N ARG A 482 22.49 -0.06 16.07
CA ARG A 482 21.69 -1.17 15.51
C ARG A 482 20.30 -0.73 15.03
N TYR A 483 19.73 0.33 15.60
CA TYR A 483 18.53 1.01 15.06
C TYR A 483 18.85 1.97 13.90
N GLY A 484 20.13 2.14 13.55
CA GLY A 484 20.57 3.00 12.46
C GLY A 484 20.50 4.51 12.74
N ALA A 485 20.48 4.93 14.00
CA ALA A 485 20.37 6.35 14.38
C ALA A 485 21.71 7.01 14.66
N ALA A 486 21.80 8.33 14.43
CA ALA A 486 22.87 9.17 14.96
C ALA A 486 22.65 9.47 16.45
N VAL A 487 23.68 9.91 17.18
CA VAL A 487 23.60 10.16 18.63
C VAL A 487 24.09 11.56 19.01
N ILE A 488 23.31 12.25 19.84
CA ILE A 488 23.79 13.35 20.68
C ILE A 488 24.42 12.75 21.94
N VAL A 489 25.66 13.13 22.19
CA VAL A 489 26.42 12.79 23.39
C VAL A 489 26.56 14.05 24.24
N MET A 490 25.87 14.11 25.38
CA MET A 490 26.07 15.20 26.33
C MET A 490 27.41 15.03 27.07
N ALA A 491 28.08 16.15 27.32
CA ALA A 491 29.27 16.20 28.16
C ALA A 491 28.92 16.03 29.66
N PHE A 492 28.51 14.83 30.05
CA PHE A 492 28.09 14.42 31.40
C PHE A 492 28.71 13.04 31.69
N ASP A 493 29.50 12.94 32.77
CA ASP A 493 30.16 11.71 33.23
C ASP A 493 29.77 11.36 34.68
N GLU A 494 30.45 10.36 35.26
CA GLU A 494 30.22 9.89 36.63
C GLU A 494 30.47 10.95 37.72
N GLN A 495 31.02 12.13 37.36
CA GLN A 495 31.31 13.25 38.28
C GLN A 495 30.31 14.41 38.13
N GLY A 496 29.42 14.37 37.13
CA GLY A 496 28.44 15.41 36.85
C GLY A 496 28.51 15.95 35.42
N GLN A 497 27.79 17.04 35.17
CA GLN A 497 27.88 17.78 33.91
C GLN A 497 29.24 18.48 33.77
N ALA A 498 29.61 18.84 32.54
CA ALA A 498 30.79 19.64 32.23
C ALA A 498 30.45 21.12 32.18
N ASP A 499 30.82 21.83 33.23
CA ASP A 499 30.73 23.29 33.42
C ASP A 499 31.80 24.05 32.63
N THR A 500 33.06 23.70 32.84
CA THR A 500 34.27 24.36 32.36
C THR A 500 34.78 23.78 31.04
N PHE A 501 35.46 24.59 30.23
CA PHE A 501 36.03 24.19 28.93
C PHE A 501 36.77 22.85 29.00
N ARG A 502 37.67 22.70 29.99
CA ARG A 502 38.43 21.46 30.18
C ARG A 502 37.55 20.26 30.50
N ARG A 503 36.55 20.39 31.37
CA ARG A 503 35.59 19.29 31.64
C ARG A 503 34.86 18.89 30.35
N LYS A 504 34.49 19.87 29.51
CA LYS A 504 33.81 19.61 28.23
C LYS A 504 34.71 18.82 27.28
N THR A 505 35.97 19.23 27.10
CA THR A 505 36.93 18.53 26.22
C THR A 505 37.31 17.14 26.74
N ASP A 506 37.63 17.01 28.03
CA ASP A 506 38.09 15.75 28.63
C ASP A 506 37.00 14.65 28.52
N ILE A 507 35.71 15.01 28.67
CA ILE A 507 34.57 14.08 28.49
C ILE A 507 34.33 13.73 27.01
N CYS A 508 34.34 14.73 26.11
CA CYS A 508 34.10 14.48 24.68
C CYS A 508 35.21 13.61 24.07
N GLU A 509 36.47 13.79 24.47
CA GLU A 509 37.59 12.96 24.02
C GLU A 509 37.43 11.49 24.49
N ARG A 510 37.05 11.27 25.76
CA ARG A 510 36.78 9.94 26.30
C ARG A 510 35.63 9.26 25.55
N ALA A 511 34.50 9.96 25.38
CA ALA A 511 33.33 9.44 24.66
C ALA A 511 33.65 9.10 23.20
N TYR A 512 34.33 9.99 22.46
CA TYR A 512 34.71 9.75 21.06
C TYR A 512 35.58 8.48 20.92
N ARG A 513 36.59 8.32 21.79
CA ARG A 513 37.43 7.12 21.81
C ARG A 513 36.63 5.85 22.08
N LEU A 514 35.67 5.86 23.01
CA LEU A 514 34.83 4.72 23.33
C LEU A 514 33.87 4.34 22.21
N LEU A 515 33.29 5.35 21.54
CA LEU A 515 32.32 5.16 20.46
C LEU A 515 32.98 4.61 19.19
N VAL A 516 34.05 5.25 18.70
CA VAL A 516 34.69 4.92 17.41
C VAL A 516 35.50 3.62 17.49
N LYS A 517 35.98 3.23 18.68
CA LYS A 517 36.72 1.98 18.87
C LYS A 517 35.90 0.75 18.45
N PRO A 518 36.48 -0.24 17.73
CA PRO A 518 35.74 -1.43 17.28
C PRO A 518 35.07 -2.23 18.40
N VAL A 519 33.94 -2.86 18.08
CA VAL A 519 33.18 -3.72 19.02
C VAL A 519 34.03 -4.88 19.53
N ALA A 520 34.81 -5.52 18.64
CA ALA A 520 35.73 -6.60 18.99
C ALA A 520 36.85 -6.19 19.98
N GLU A 521 37.13 -4.89 20.12
CA GLU A 521 38.04 -4.35 21.13
C GLU A 521 37.31 -3.79 22.37
N GLY A 522 36.00 -3.97 22.47
CA GLY A 522 35.16 -3.50 23.55
C GLY A 522 34.54 -2.11 23.37
N GLY A 523 34.71 -1.43 22.24
CA GLY A 523 34.06 -0.15 21.93
C GLY A 523 32.65 -0.30 21.32
N ALA A 524 32.10 0.75 20.72
CA ALA A 524 30.79 0.71 20.05
C ALA A 524 30.87 0.52 18.52
N GLY A 525 32.03 0.71 17.88
CA GLY A 525 32.20 0.65 16.43
C GLY A 525 31.37 1.68 15.66
N PHE A 526 31.11 2.84 16.28
CA PHE A 526 30.21 3.89 15.78
C PHE A 526 30.88 4.72 14.68
N PRO A 527 30.20 5.06 13.57
CA PRO A 527 30.75 5.98 12.56
C PRO A 527 30.99 7.37 13.17
N PRO A 528 32.21 7.96 13.10
CA PRO A 528 32.48 9.25 13.72
C PRO A 528 31.65 10.39 13.12
N GLU A 529 31.26 10.29 11.85
CA GLU A 529 30.34 11.22 11.19
C GLU A 529 28.93 11.28 11.77
N ASP A 530 28.48 10.21 12.47
CA ASP A 530 27.17 10.09 13.12
C ASP A 530 27.18 10.48 14.61
N ILE A 531 28.34 10.92 15.13
CA ILE A 531 28.50 11.42 16.51
C ILE A 531 28.27 12.93 16.52
N ILE A 532 27.32 13.38 17.33
CA ILE A 532 27.03 14.78 17.62
C ILE A 532 27.35 15.01 19.10
N PHE A 533 28.16 16.03 19.43
CA PHE A 533 28.42 16.40 20.83
C PHE A 533 27.55 17.59 21.25
N ASP A 534 26.98 17.52 22.46
CA ASP A 534 26.48 18.70 23.19
C ASP A 534 27.42 18.96 24.38
N PRO A 535 28.28 20.00 24.32
CA PRO A 535 29.12 20.44 25.42
C PRO A 535 28.37 21.03 26.65
N ASN A 536 27.04 20.96 26.69
CA ASN A 536 26.11 21.63 27.60
C ASN A 536 26.13 23.18 27.48
N ILE A 537 25.02 23.75 26.97
CA ILE A 537 24.73 25.19 27.06
C ILE A 537 24.06 25.50 28.41
N PHE A 538 24.66 26.43 29.17
CA PHE A 538 24.14 26.92 30.45
C PHE A 538 23.73 28.39 30.39
N ALA A 539 22.89 28.82 31.33
CA ALA A 539 22.44 30.20 31.46
C ALA A 539 23.58 31.12 31.94
N ILE A 540 23.71 32.28 31.31
CA ILE A 540 24.69 33.33 31.65
C ILE A 540 24.00 34.55 32.28
N ALA A 541 24.77 35.50 32.81
CA ALA A 541 24.27 36.69 33.52
C ALA A 541 23.28 36.35 34.65
N THR A 542 23.54 35.28 35.40
CA THR A 542 22.70 34.84 36.54
C THR A 542 22.99 35.60 37.83
N GLY A 543 23.98 36.51 37.85
CA GLY A 543 24.48 37.16 39.08
C GLY A 543 25.40 36.26 39.92
N ILE A 544 26.08 35.30 39.30
CA ILE A 544 27.02 34.35 39.91
C ILE A 544 28.28 34.36 39.03
N GLU A 545 29.42 34.78 39.59
CA GLU A 545 30.67 35.02 38.83
C GLU A 545 31.18 33.75 38.14
N GLU A 546 30.99 32.58 38.76
CA GLU A 546 31.33 31.27 38.20
C GLU A 546 30.54 30.93 36.92
N HIS A 547 29.40 31.57 36.67
CA HIS A 547 28.55 31.29 35.51
C HIS A 547 28.81 32.20 34.30
N ASP A 548 29.46 33.35 34.49
CA ASP A 548 29.63 34.36 33.44
C ASP A 548 30.52 33.86 32.27
N ASN A 549 31.35 32.85 32.50
CA ASN A 549 32.22 32.26 31.47
C ASN A 549 31.59 31.08 30.70
N TYR A 550 30.38 30.61 31.04
CA TYR A 550 29.83 29.37 30.48
C TYR A 550 29.62 29.40 28.96
N ALA A 551 29.22 30.55 28.38
CA ALA A 551 29.06 30.68 26.93
C ALA A 551 30.42 30.64 26.20
N VAL A 552 31.44 31.31 26.74
CA VAL A 552 32.82 31.28 26.23
C VAL A 552 33.39 29.85 26.26
N ASP A 553 33.19 29.13 27.36
CA ASP A 553 33.68 27.75 27.49
C ASP A 553 32.95 26.75 26.58
N PHE A 554 31.67 26.98 26.26
CA PHE A 554 30.96 26.24 25.22
C PHE A 554 31.54 26.52 23.82
N ILE A 555 31.72 27.79 23.45
CA ILE A 555 32.24 28.21 22.14
C ILE A 555 33.67 27.66 21.93
N ASN A 556 34.52 27.74 22.96
CA ASN A 556 35.86 27.15 22.93
C ASN A 556 35.81 25.61 22.80
N ALA A 557 34.89 24.93 23.50
CA ALA A 557 34.74 23.48 23.40
C ALA A 557 34.28 23.05 22.00
N VAL A 558 33.38 23.80 21.36
CA VAL A 558 32.94 23.57 19.97
C VAL A 558 34.12 23.66 19.00
N ALA A 559 34.94 24.72 19.11
CA ALA A 559 36.15 24.86 18.28
C ALA A 559 37.14 23.71 18.50
N TRP A 560 37.39 23.33 19.77
CA TRP A 560 38.28 22.22 20.09
C TRP A 560 37.78 20.88 19.54
N ILE A 561 36.48 20.58 19.67
CA ILE A 561 35.86 19.37 19.10
C ILE A 561 36.04 19.35 17.58
N LYS A 562 35.79 20.49 16.90
CA LYS A 562 35.90 20.62 15.45
C LYS A 562 37.32 20.38 14.93
N GLU A 563 38.34 20.74 15.70
CA GLU A 563 39.76 20.51 15.37
C GLU A 563 40.25 19.09 15.73
N ASN A 564 39.81 18.54 16.88
CA ASN A 564 40.44 17.36 17.49
C ASN A 564 39.65 16.06 17.31
N LEU A 565 38.34 16.11 17.07
CA LEU A 565 37.45 14.94 16.93
C LEU A 565 36.89 14.88 15.50
N PRO A 566 37.61 14.26 14.54
CA PRO A 566 37.29 14.39 13.11
C PRO A 566 35.92 13.78 12.75
N TYR A 567 35.28 14.37 11.75
CA TYR A 567 33.92 14.07 11.24
C TYR A 567 32.75 14.31 12.22
N ALA A 568 32.98 14.32 13.53
CA ALA A 568 31.94 14.60 14.53
C ALA A 568 31.30 16.00 14.32
N LYS A 569 30.05 16.12 14.76
CA LYS A 569 29.27 17.37 14.73
C LYS A 569 29.07 17.91 16.15
N THR A 570 28.54 19.12 16.23
CA THR A 570 28.27 19.83 17.49
C THR A 570 26.87 20.41 17.49
N SER A 571 26.17 20.28 18.62
CA SER A 571 24.81 20.76 18.89
C SER A 571 24.75 21.47 20.25
N GLY A 572 23.58 22.02 20.58
CA GLY A 572 23.25 22.51 21.91
C GLY A 572 21.82 23.06 22.01
N GLY A 573 21.23 22.99 23.20
CA GLY A 573 19.96 23.65 23.55
C GLY A 573 20.10 25.17 23.64
N VAL A 574 19.95 25.89 22.53
CA VAL A 574 20.28 27.34 22.44
C VAL A 574 19.43 28.17 23.39
N SER A 575 18.15 27.83 23.56
CA SER A 575 17.25 28.52 24.49
C SER A 575 17.77 28.60 25.94
N ASN A 576 18.61 27.64 26.37
CA ASN A 576 19.15 27.57 27.75
C ASN A 576 20.01 28.78 28.12
N VAL A 577 20.80 29.31 27.18
CA VAL A 577 21.72 30.45 27.45
C VAL A 577 20.97 31.68 27.96
N SER A 578 19.70 31.81 27.55
CA SER A 578 18.84 32.97 27.78
C SER A 578 17.98 32.91 29.05
N PHE A 579 18.03 31.82 29.84
CA PHE A 579 17.02 31.57 30.88
C PHE A 579 16.93 32.64 31.99
N SER A 580 18.00 33.40 32.24
CA SER A 580 18.02 34.56 33.15
C SER A 580 17.02 35.66 32.76
N PHE A 581 16.61 35.70 31.48
CA PHE A 581 15.74 36.73 30.89
C PHE A 581 14.35 36.20 30.47
N ARG A 582 13.87 35.08 31.05
CA ARG A 582 12.53 34.54 30.79
C ARG A 582 11.44 35.61 30.98
N GLY A 583 10.70 35.91 29.90
CA GLY A 583 9.66 36.95 29.88
C GLY A 583 10.09 38.30 29.28
N ASN A 584 11.34 38.45 28.84
CA ASN A 584 11.77 39.53 27.95
C ASN A 584 12.31 38.95 26.64
N ASP A 585 11.40 38.47 25.79
CA ASP A 585 11.77 37.70 24.60
C ASP A 585 12.63 38.47 23.58
N PRO A 586 12.46 39.78 23.31
CA PRO A 586 13.40 40.54 22.46
C PRO A 586 14.86 40.52 22.95
N VAL A 587 15.09 40.49 24.27
CA VAL A 587 16.44 40.34 24.84
C VAL A 587 16.92 38.90 24.70
N ARG A 588 16.04 37.90 24.83
CA ARG A 588 16.39 36.48 24.60
C ARG A 588 16.76 36.21 23.15
N GLU A 589 15.97 36.69 22.19
CA GLU A 589 16.21 36.58 20.74
C GLU A 589 17.55 37.22 20.35
N ALA A 590 17.87 38.39 20.93
CA ALA A 590 19.18 39.02 20.75
C ALA A 590 20.33 38.16 21.30
N ILE A 591 20.18 37.59 22.52
CA ILE A 591 21.19 36.67 23.10
C ILE A 591 21.35 35.42 22.22
N HIS A 592 20.27 34.80 21.74
CA HIS A 592 20.34 33.64 20.84
C HIS A 592 21.10 33.99 19.55
N THR A 593 20.78 35.14 18.95
CA THR A 593 21.38 35.59 17.69
C THR A 593 22.89 35.84 17.83
N VAL A 594 23.33 36.54 18.88
CA VAL A 594 24.77 36.81 19.13
C VAL A 594 25.53 35.55 19.54
N PHE A 595 24.92 34.68 20.37
CA PHE A 595 25.51 33.40 20.74
C PHE A 595 25.71 32.49 19.52
N LEU A 596 24.69 32.35 18.68
CA LEU A 596 24.78 31.55 17.45
C LEU A 596 25.81 32.12 16.48
N TYR A 597 25.87 33.44 16.29
CA TYR A 597 26.87 34.08 15.43
C TYR A 597 28.31 33.65 15.79
N HIS A 598 28.70 33.72 17.07
CA HIS A 598 30.03 33.30 17.50
C HIS A 598 30.21 31.77 17.55
N ALA A 599 29.19 31.02 17.97
CA ALA A 599 29.27 29.55 18.03
C ALA A 599 29.38 28.93 16.63
N ILE A 600 28.67 29.45 15.63
CA ILE A 600 28.75 29.01 14.23
C ILE A 600 30.14 29.33 13.65
N GLN A 601 30.71 30.50 13.94
CA GLN A 601 32.10 30.82 13.58
C GLN A 601 33.13 29.88 14.22
N ALA A 602 32.87 29.40 15.44
CA ALA A 602 33.66 28.36 16.10
C ALA A 602 33.41 26.93 15.55
N GLY A 603 32.44 26.75 14.64
CA GLY A 603 32.13 25.47 14.00
C GLY A 603 30.92 24.71 14.54
N LEU A 604 30.01 25.38 15.26
CA LEU A 604 28.73 24.80 15.69
C LEU A 604 27.93 24.36 14.46
N SER A 605 27.59 23.07 14.41
CA SER A 605 26.99 22.45 13.21
C SER A 605 25.46 22.55 13.17
N MET A 606 24.82 22.50 14.33
CA MET A 606 23.37 22.54 14.50
C MET A 606 23.00 23.10 15.88
N GLY A 607 21.72 23.36 16.13
CA GLY A 607 21.24 23.71 17.46
C GLY A 607 19.74 23.55 17.60
N ILE A 608 19.29 23.29 18.84
CA ILE A 608 17.88 23.20 19.20
C ILE A 608 17.38 24.63 19.49
N VAL A 609 16.45 25.10 18.66
CA VAL A 609 16.05 26.50 18.49
C VAL A 609 14.56 26.62 18.18
N ASN A 610 13.96 27.78 18.46
CA ASN A 610 12.72 28.15 17.78
C ASN A 610 13.07 28.75 16.39
N ALA A 611 12.97 27.94 15.34
CA ALA A 611 13.35 28.32 13.97
C ALA A 611 12.69 29.63 13.49
N GLY A 612 11.47 29.92 13.93
CA GLY A 612 10.73 31.15 13.57
C GLY A 612 11.09 32.41 14.37
N GLN A 613 12.07 32.36 15.29
CA GLN A 613 12.49 33.50 16.13
C GLN A 613 14.00 33.82 16.03
N LEU A 614 14.71 33.28 15.03
CA LEU A 614 16.13 33.59 14.82
C LEU A 614 16.28 34.96 14.11
N GLY A 615 16.92 35.91 14.79
CA GLY A 615 17.20 37.25 14.25
C GLY A 615 18.45 37.28 13.36
N VAL A 616 18.61 38.37 12.60
CA VAL A 616 19.83 38.66 11.83
C VAL A 616 20.76 39.51 12.68
N TYR A 617 22.00 39.07 12.88
CA TYR A 617 22.98 39.72 13.77
C TYR A 617 23.25 41.20 13.43
N ASP A 618 23.30 41.54 12.14
CA ASP A 618 23.50 42.92 11.67
C ASP A 618 22.25 43.81 11.72
N GLU A 619 21.06 43.23 11.98
CA GLU A 619 19.79 43.97 12.13
C GLU A 619 19.44 44.24 13.60
N LEU A 620 20.18 43.67 14.56
CA LEU A 620 20.04 43.97 15.98
C LEU A 620 20.37 45.45 16.26
N ASP A 621 19.64 46.08 17.20
CA ASP A 621 20.01 47.40 17.70
C ASP A 621 21.46 47.39 18.22
N PRO A 622 22.35 48.30 17.78
CA PRO A 622 23.76 48.23 18.15
C PRO A 622 24.02 48.31 19.66
N ALA A 623 23.22 49.07 20.42
CA ALA A 623 23.41 49.18 21.87
C ALA A 623 22.97 47.91 22.60
N LEU A 624 21.88 47.27 22.17
CA LEU A 624 21.47 45.95 22.65
C LEU A 624 22.49 44.87 22.27
N ARG A 625 22.90 44.82 21.00
CA ARG A 625 23.85 43.84 20.46
C ARG A 625 25.18 43.90 21.19
N ASP A 626 25.79 45.08 21.29
CA ASP A 626 27.10 45.24 21.93
C ASP A 626 27.04 44.84 23.42
N LYS A 627 25.93 45.16 24.13
CA LYS A 627 25.70 44.74 25.53
C LYS A 627 25.45 43.23 25.70
N VAL A 628 24.82 42.60 24.72
CA VAL A 628 24.66 41.14 24.67
C VAL A 628 26.00 40.47 24.35
N GLU A 629 26.81 41.03 23.47
CA GLU A 629 28.11 40.49 23.08
C GLU A 629 29.15 40.60 24.21
N ASP A 630 29.10 41.66 25.01
CA ASP A 630 29.86 41.80 26.26
C ASP A 630 29.59 40.64 27.23
N VAL A 631 28.34 40.19 27.32
CA VAL A 631 27.87 39.10 28.19
C VAL A 631 28.19 37.72 27.59
N VAL A 632 27.87 37.49 26.32
CA VAL A 632 28.09 36.21 25.62
C VAL A 632 29.59 35.89 25.51
N MET A 633 30.43 36.89 25.29
CA MET A 633 31.88 36.73 25.10
C MET A 633 32.71 37.14 26.33
N ASN A 634 32.06 37.38 27.49
CA ASN A 634 32.68 37.72 28.78
C ASN A 634 33.78 38.81 28.68
N ARG A 635 33.48 39.94 28.03
CA ARG A 635 34.51 40.93 27.61
C ARG A 635 34.87 41.99 28.65
N GLU A 636 33.99 42.26 29.62
CA GLU A 636 34.14 43.38 30.56
C GLU A 636 34.65 42.97 31.96
N VAL A 637 35.49 41.92 32.03
CA VAL A 637 36.06 41.38 33.28
C VAL A 637 36.72 42.49 34.12
N GLY A 638 36.15 42.74 35.31
CA GLY A 638 36.72 43.67 36.31
C GLY A 638 36.12 45.09 36.36
N LYS A 639 35.05 45.39 35.61
CA LYS A 639 34.27 46.64 35.86
C LYS A 639 33.31 46.48 37.06
N PRO A 640 33.06 47.54 37.85
CA PRO A 640 32.01 47.52 38.87
C PRO A 640 30.63 47.23 38.25
N GLY A 641 29.95 46.18 38.74
CA GLY A 641 28.66 45.67 38.24
C GLY A 641 28.76 44.57 37.16
N GLY A 642 29.89 44.48 36.44
CA GLY A 642 30.08 43.48 35.39
C GLY A 642 29.14 43.62 34.18
N ALA A 643 29.27 42.71 33.21
CA ALA A 643 28.44 42.73 32.00
C ALA A 643 26.99 42.32 32.27
N GLY A 644 26.77 41.37 33.20
CA GLY A 644 25.44 40.84 33.53
C GLY A 644 24.48 41.89 34.09
N GLU A 645 24.89 42.65 35.12
CA GLU A 645 24.04 43.71 35.68
C GLU A 645 23.74 44.80 34.64
N ALA A 646 24.72 45.16 33.81
CA ALA A 646 24.54 46.17 32.76
C ALA A 646 23.50 45.75 31.69
N LEU A 647 23.46 44.47 31.32
CA LEU A 647 22.42 43.94 30.42
C LEU A 647 21.06 43.86 31.12
N VAL A 648 21.01 43.52 32.42
CA VAL A 648 19.77 43.50 33.22
C VAL A 648 19.19 44.90 33.42
N GLU A 649 20.01 45.93 33.61
CA GLU A 649 19.55 47.33 33.66
C GLU A 649 19.01 47.79 32.30
N PHE A 650 19.75 47.53 31.21
CA PHE A 650 19.33 47.88 29.85
C PHE A 650 18.02 47.17 29.43
N ALA A 651 17.86 45.89 29.79
CA ALA A 651 16.66 45.10 29.54
C ALA A 651 15.37 45.72 30.13
N GLN A 652 15.45 46.57 31.15
CA GLN A 652 14.27 47.28 31.68
C GLN A 652 13.72 48.35 30.73
N THR A 653 14.56 48.86 29.81
CA THR A 653 14.15 49.81 28.76
C THR A 653 13.57 49.10 27.53
N VAL A 654 13.99 47.86 27.27
CA VAL A 654 13.51 47.02 26.17
C VAL A 654 12.23 46.30 26.60
N LYS A 655 11.07 46.94 26.38
CA LYS A 655 9.75 46.35 26.62
C LYS A 655 9.12 45.88 25.31
N GLY A 656 9.05 44.56 25.12
CA GLY A 656 8.56 43.96 23.90
C GLY A 656 7.09 44.24 23.58
N GLN A 657 6.81 44.48 22.31
CA GLN A 657 5.49 44.18 21.73
C GLN A 657 5.48 42.72 21.33
N ALA A 658 4.57 41.92 21.90
CA ALA A 658 4.35 40.56 21.43
C ALA A 658 3.69 40.59 20.04
N LYS A 659 4.40 40.10 19.02
CA LYS A 659 3.73 39.62 17.80
C LYS A 659 3.17 38.24 18.09
N GLU A 660 1.90 38.18 18.47
CA GLU A 660 1.19 36.89 18.44
C GLU A 660 1.11 36.42 16.99
N SER A 661 1.65 35.23 16.70
CA SER A 661 1.21 34.49 15.51
C SER A 661 -0.20 33.95 15.81
N ALA A 662 -1.20 34.78 15.56
CA ALA A 662 -2.52 34.27 15.26
C ALA A 662 -2.42 33.24 14.11
N GLN A 663 -3.46 32.42 13.92
CA GLN A 663 -3.67 31.82 12.59
C GLN A 663 -3.59 32.94 11.55
N ASP A 664 -3.08 32.66 10.35
CA ASP A 664 -3.01 33.68 9.29
C ASP A 664 -4.42 33.97 8.74
N LEU A 665 -5.18 34.73 9.51
CA LEU A 665 -6.49 35.25 9.17
C LEU A 665 -6.38 36.51 8.30
N ALA A 666 -5.23 36.79 7.68
CA ALA A 666 -5.19 37.77 6.58
C ALA A 666 -6.16 37.38 5.46
N TRP A 667 -6.41 36.07 5.25
CA TRP A 667 -7.48 35.63 4.35
C TRP A 667 -8.89 35.97 4.83
N ARG A 668 -9.11 36.28 6.11
CA ARG A 668 -10.38 36.86 6.59
C ARG A 668 -10.53 38.33 6.22
N GLU A 669 -9.41 39.04 6.00
CA GLU A 669 -9.39 40.43 5.52
C GLU A 669 -9.53 40.53 3.99
N TRP A 670 -9.36 39.43 3.24
CA TRP A 670 -9.60 39.38 1.79
C TRP A 670 -11.08 39.64 1.44
N PRO A 671 -11.37 40.09 0.20
CA PRO A 671 -12.72 40.14 -0.34
C PRO A 671 -13.45 38.79 -0.17
N VAL A 672 -14.72 38.83 0.22
CA VAL A 672 -15.50 37.63 0.58
C VAL A 672 -15.58 36.57 -0.54
N GLU A 673 -15.51 36.98 -1.81
CA GLU A 673 -15.35 36.06 -2.95
C GLU A 673 -14.07 35.23 -2.89
N GLU A 674 -12.95 35.86 -2.54
CA GLU A 674 -11.65 35.19 -2.37
C GLU A 674 -11.66 34.29 -1.13
N ARG A 675 -12.39 34.69 -0.07
CA ARG A 675 -12.62 33.87 1.13
C ARG A 675 -13.41 32.58 0.81
N LEU A 676 -14.49 32.70 0.04
CA LEU A 676 -15.27 31.55 -0.42
C LEU A 676 -14.45 30.64 -1.34
N SER A 677 -13.69 31.20 -2.27
CA SER A 677 -12.80 30.43 -3.15
C SER A 677 -11.72 29.68 -2.36
N HIS A 678 -11.09 30.34 -1.39
CA HIS A 678 -10.13 29.72 -0.48
C HIS A 678 -10.77 28.59 0.35
N ALA A 679 -11.94 28.83 0.94
CA ALA A 679 -12.67 27.85 1.74
C ALA A 679 -13.10 26.61 0.90
N LEU A 680 -13.53 26.81 -0.35
CA LEU A 680 -13.85 25.71 -1.28
C LEU A 680 -12.61 24.89 -1.63
N VAL A 681 -11.50 25.53 -2.03
CA VAL A 681 -10.26 24.84 -2.44
C VAL A 681 -9.59 24.12 -1.26
N LYS A 682 -9.67 24.65 -0.03
CA LYS A 682 -9.11 24.04 1.17
C LYS A 682 -10.08 23.15 1.97
N GLY A 683 -11.35 23.06 1.56
CA GLY A 683 -12.36 22.24 2.25
C GLY A 683 -12.74 22.73 3.65
N ILE A 684 -12.68 24.05 3.88
CA ILE A 684 -12.94 24.71 5.18
C ILE A 684 -14.44 24.95 5.35
N THR A 685 -15.06 24.25 6.29
CA THR A 685 -16.50 24.35 6.58
C THR A 685 -16.87 25.41 7.63
N GLU A 686 -15.91 25.92 8.40
CA GLU A 686 -16.17 26.73 9.61
C GLU A 686 -16.79 28.11 9.33
N PHE A 687 -16.36 28.78 8.24
CA PHE A 687 -16.80 30.15 7.91
C PHE A 687 -17.76 30.23 6.72
N VAL A 688 -17.97 29.13 5.99
CA VAL A 688 -18.63 29.15 4.67
C VAL A 688 -20.04 29.74 4.70
N VAL A 689 -20.84 29.45 5.74
CA VAL A 689 -22.22 29.96 5.86
C VAL A 689 -22.24 31.47 6.04
N ALA A 690 -21.34 32.01 6.87
CA ALA A 690 -21.24 33.45 7.12
C ALA A 690 -20.76 34.22 5.87
N ASP A 691 -19.74 33.70 5.18
CA ASP A 691 -19.24 34.29 3.93
C ASP A 691 -20.29 34.22 2.81
N THR A 692 -21.06 33.13 2.74
CA THR A 692 -22.14 32.95 1.76
C THR A 692 -23.28 33.96 2.00
N GLU A 693 -23.65 34.22 3.25
CA GLU A 693 -24.65 35.25 3.58
C GLU A 693 -24.15 36.68 3.29
N GLU A 694 -22.88 36.98 3.55
CA GLU A 694 -22.30 38.30 3.26
C GLU A 694 -22.34 38.59 1.75
N VAL A 695 -22.00 37.61 0.89
CA VAL A 695 -22.18 37.74 -0.57
C VAL A 695 -23.67 37.87 -0.92
N ARG A 696 -24.54 37.02 -0.37
CA ARG A 696 -25.97 37.01 -0.67
C ARG A 696 -26.63 38.37 -0.37
N ALA A 697 -26.38 38.93 0.81
CA ALA A 697 -26.91 40.23 1.22
C ALA A 697 -26.40 41.38 0.35
N ARG A 698 -25.12 41.35 -0.07
CA ARG A 698 -24.56 42.34 -0.98
C ARG A 698 -25.17 42.24 -2.38
N LEU A 699 -25.30 41.04 -2.94
CA LEU A 699 -25.90 40.82 -4.27
C LEU A 699 -27.40 41.18 -4.28
N GLU A 700 -28.13 40.91 -3.19
CA GLU A 700 -29.51 41.35 -2.99
C GLU A 700 -29.63 42.88 -2.99
N ALA A 701 -28.73 43.60 -2.33
CA ALA A 701 -28.67 45.06 -2.35
C ALA A 701 -28.32 45.64 -3.74
N GLU A 702 -27.61 44.88 -4.57
CA GLU A 702 -27.36 45.18 -5.98
C GLU A 702 -28.53 44.81 -6.91
N GLY A 703 -29.60 44.20 -6.39
CA GLY A 703 -30.75 43.73 -7.16
C GLY A 703 -30.49 42.47 -7.98
N LYS A 704 -29.41 41.74 -7.69
CA LYS A 704 -29.05 40.47 -8.31
C LYS A 704 -29.72 39.30 -7.58
N PRO A 705 -30.01 38.19 -8.28
CA PRO A 705 -30.62 37.02 -7.66
C PRO A 705 -29.66 36.34 -6.64
N PRO A 706 -30.11 35.83 -5.48
CA PRO A 706 -29.34 34.86 -4.67
C PRO A 706 -28.71 33.69 -5.45
N LEU A 707 -29.24 33.31 -6.62
CA LEU A 707 -28.60 32.34 -7.52
C LEU A 707 -27.19 32.81 -7.99
N ALA A 708 -26.96 34.12 -8.10
CA ALA A 708 -25.67 34.69 -8.50
C ALA A 708 -24.56 34.52 -7.44
N VAL A 709 -24.89 34.13 -6.21
CA VAL A 709 -23.89 33.66 -5.22
C VAL A 709 -23.28 32.33 -5.68
N ILE A 710 -24.13 31.44 -6.22
CA ILE A 710 -23.73 30.16 -6.78
C ILE A 710 -22.97 30.38 -8.09
N GLU A 711 -23.58 31.10 -9.04
CA GLU A 711 -23.02 31.32 -10.39
C GLU A 711 -21.75 32.20 -10.39
N GLY A 712 -21.54 33.00 -9.36
CA GLY A 712 -20.34 33.81 -9.13
C GLY A 712 -19.27 33.09 -8.29
N PRO A 713 -19.00 33.52 -7.04
CA PRO A 713 -17.83 33.09 -6.29
C PRO A 713 -17.78 31.60 -5.97
N LEU A 714 -18.93 30.95 -5.75
CA LEU A 714 -18.94 29.51 -5.45
C LEU A 714 -18.57 28.68 -6.69
N MET A 715 -19.12 29.00 -7.87
CA MET A 715 -18.71 28.40 -9.13
C MET A 715 -17.26 28.73 -9.50
N ALA A 716 -16.76 29.93 -9.18
CA ALA A 716 -15.36 30.28 -9.40
C ALA A 716 -14.41 29.40 -8.56
N GLY A 717 -14.71 29.22 -7.26
CA GLY A 717 -13.96 28.29 -6.39
C GLY A 717 -14.05 26.84 -6.86
N MET A 718 -15.23 26.38 -7.28
CA MET A 718 -15.40 25.04 -7.86
C MET A 718 -14.70 24.86 -9.21
N SER A 719 -14.52 25.91 -10.01
CA SER A 719 -13.69 25.86 -11.23
C SER A 719 -12.22 25.61 -10.86
N VAL A 720 -11.69 26.31 -9.85
CA VAL A 720 -10.31 26.10 -9.38
C VAL A 720 -10.12 24.69 -8.82
N VAL A 721 -11.10 24.14 -8.09
CA VAL A 721 -11.12 22.73 -7.67
C VAL A 721 -11.08 21.79 -8.89
N GLY A 722 -11.88 22.07 -9.93
CA GLY A 722 -11.88 21.30 -11.19
C GLY A 722 -10.57 21.37 -11.96
N ASP A 723 -9.93 22.55 -12.03
CA ASP A 723 -8.65 22.77 -12.69
C ASP A 723 -7.49 22.07 -11.93
N LEU A 724 -7.51 22.08 -10.59
CA LEU A 724 -6.55 21.36 -9.75
C LEU A 724 -6.71 19.84 -9.85
N PHE A 725 -7.95 19.35 -9.83
CA PHE A 725 -8.29 17.94 -10.00
C PHE A 725 -7.89 17.43 -11.40
N GLY A 726 -8.23 18.17 -12.45
CA GLY A 726 -7.83 17.88 -13.83
C GLY A 726 -6.32 17.97 -14.09
N ALA A 727 -5.58 18.67 -13.23
CA ALA A 727 -4.11 18.73 -13.24
C ALA A 727 -3.43 17.69 -12.33
N GLY A 728 -4.18 16.80 -11.68
CA GLY A 728 -3.63 15.79 -10.76
C GLY A 728 -3.06 16.35 -9.45
N LYS A 729 -3.53 17.52 -9.01
CA LYS A 729 -3.08 18.24 -7.80
C LYS A 729 -4.12 18.25 -6.67
N MET A 730 -5.19 17.50 -6.84
CA MET A 730 -6.30 17.34 -5.90
C MET A 730 -6.98 16.01 -6.23
N PHE A 731 -7.56 15.32 -5.25
CA PHE A 731 -8.06 13.94 -5.40
C PHE A 731 -9.53 13.78 -4.99
N LEU A 732 -10.18 12.68 -5.37
CA LEU A 732 -11.65 12.58 -5.34
C LEU A 732 -12.26 12.86 -3.95
N PRO A 733 -11.79 12.32 -2.82
CA PRO A 733 -12.28 12.70 -1.49
C PRO A 733 -11.96 14.15 -1.06
N GLN A 734 -10.90 14.77 -1.57
CA GLN A 734 -10.67 16.21 -1.40
C GLN A 734 -11.72 17.02 -2.20
N VAL A 735 -12.08 16.58 -3.42
CA VAL A 735 -13.20 17.13 -4.20
C VAL A 735 -14.54 16.90 -3.49
N VAL A 736 -14.75 15.77 -2.80
CA VAL A 736 -15.92 15.53 -1.93
C VAL A 736 -15.91 16.46 -0.70
N LYS A 737 -14.75 16.79 -0.14
CA LYS A 737 -14.60 17.76 0.95
C LYS A 737 -14.93 19.19 0.49
N SER A 738 -14.49 19.59 -0.71
CA SER A 738 -14.93 20.83 -1.38
C SER A 738 -16.42 20.82 -1.70
N ALA A 739 -16.95 19.69 -2.17
CA ALA A 739 -18.38 19.48 -2.42
C ALA A 739 -19.22 19.61 -1.14
N ARG A 740 -18.70 19.23 0.03
CA ARG A 740 -19.35 19.44 1.33
C ARG A 740 -19.46 20.93 1.67
N VAL A 741 -18.39 21.70 1.45
CA VAL A 741 -18.39 23.17 1.59
C VAL A 741 -19.39 23.81 0.61
N MET A 742 -19.37 23.36 -0.66
CA MET A 742 -20.31 23.79 -1.69
C MET A 742 -21.77 23.47 -1.34
N LYS A 743 -22.07 22.24 -0.89
CA LYS A 743 -23.42 21.84 -0.45
C LYS A 743 -23.88 22.66 0.75
N GLN A 744 -23.02 22.95 1.73
CA GLN A 744 -23.38 23.80 2.88
C GLN A 744 -23.68 25.25 2.46
N ALA A 745 -22.88 25.82 1.55
CA ALA A 745 -23.16 27.14 0.97
C ALA A 745 -24.50 27.16 0.21
N VAL A 746 -24.74 26.18 -0.67
CA VAL A 746 -25.98 26.08 -1.44
C VAL A 746 -27.19 25.84 -0.52
N ALA A 747 -27.07 25.00 0.50
CA ALA A 747 -28.15 24.72 1.45
C ALA A 747 -28.61 25.97 2.22
N HIS A 748 -27.68 26.84 2.62
CA HIS A 748 -28.01 28.16 3.19
C HIS A 748 -28.78 29.04 2.19
N LEU A 749 -28.47 28.94 0.90
CA LEU A 749 -29.12 29.72 -0.16
C LEU A 749 -30.50 29.18 -0.60
N ILE A 750 -30.81 27.90 -0.37
CA ILE A 750 -32.07 27.27 -0.84
C ILE A 750 -33.32 28.10 -0.51
N PRO A 751 -33.57 28.55 0.74
CA PRO A 751 -34.80 29.29 1.08
C PRO A 751 -34.94 30.60 0.30
N TYR A 752 -33.83 31.27 0.02
CA TYR A 752 -33.79 32.51 -0.75
C TYR A 752 -33.98 32.26 -2.25
N ILE A 753 -33.39 31.17 -2.77
CA ILE A 753 -33.53 30.74 -4.17
C ILE A 753 -34.96 30.25 -4.43
N GLU A 754 -35.63 29.59 -3.49
CA GLU A 754 -37.03 29.19 -3.63
C GLU A 754 -37.98 30.38 -3.61
N ALA A 755 -37.81 31.29 -2.63
CA ALA A 755 -38.57 32.54 -2.55
C ALA A 755 -38.41 33.38 -3.84
N GLU A 756 -37.23 33.36 -4.45
CA GLU A 756 -37.01 34.03 -5.72
C GLU A 756 -37.49 33.24 -6.93
N LYS A 757 -37.41 31.91 -6.97
CA LYS A 757 -37.98 31.10 -8.06
C LYS A 757 -39.49 31.30 -8.16
N LEU A 758 -40.20 31.44 -7.05
CA LEU A 758 -41.61 31.87 -7.02
C LEU A 758 -41.83 33.28 -7.59
N ARG A 759 -40.80 34.14 -7.61
CA ARG A 759 -40.82 35.53 -8.07
C ARG A 759 -40.34 35.71 -9.52
N THR A 760 -39.50 34.81 -10.04
CA THR A 760 -38.76 35.00 -11.31
C THR A 760 -38.74 33.81 -12.28
N GLY A 761 -38.90 32.57 -11.80
CA GLY A 761 -38.98 31.36 -12.65
C GLY A 761 -37.65 30.76 -13.15
N ALA A 762 -36.52 31.00 -12.48
CA ALA A 762 -35.19 30.49 -12.90
C ALA A 762 -35.00 28.95 -12.75
N THR A 763 -34.20 28.35 -13.63
CA THR A 763 -34.00 26.88 -13.79
C THR A 763 -32.53 26.43 -13.64
N SER A 764 -32.28 25.11 -13.67
CA SER A 764 -30.97 24.46 -13.48
C SER A 764 -30.11 24.42 -14.76
N LYS A 765 -28.79 24.16 -14.64
CA LYS A 765 -27.87 24.04 -15.81
C LYS A 765 -28.23 22.90 -16.76
N GLY A 766 -28.87 21.87 -16.23
CA GLY A 766 -29.34 20.72 -16.99
C GLY A 766 -29.72 19.57 -16.06
N ARG A 767 -30.56 18.67 -16.56
CA ARG A 767 -31.15 17.56 -15.81
C ARG A 767 -30.74 16.21 -16.39
N ILE A 768 -30.34 15.28 -15.54
CA ILE A 768 -29.69 14.02 -15.93
C ILE A 768 -30.37 12.87 -15.20
N VAL A 769 -30.80 11.83 -15.93
CA VAL A 769 -31.32 10.59 -15.33
C VAL A 769 -30.20 9.55 -15.31
N ILE A 770 -29.95 8.94 -14.15
CA ILE A 770 -28.95 7.86 -13.98
C ILE A 770 -29.59 6.60 -13.40
N ALA A 771 -29.13 5.43 -13.86
CA ALA A 771 -29.66 4.13 -13.44
C ALA A 771 -28.62 3.01 -13.56
N THR A 772 -28.64 2.05 -12.64
CA THR A 772 -28.02 0.75 -12.89
C THR A 772 -29.03 -0.11 -13.66
N VAL A 773 -28.56 -0.77 -14.73
CA VAL A 773 -29.44 -1.44 -15.71
C VAL A 773 -30.21 -2.64 -15.14
N LYS A 774 -31.21 -3.09 -15.90
CA LYS A 774 -32.04 -4.25 -15.58
C LYS A 774 -31.20 -5.48 -15.24
N GLY A 775 -31.56 -6.16 -14.16
CA GLY A 775 -30.88 -7.39 -13.73
C GLY A 775 -29.49 -7.18 -13.10
N ASP A 776 -29.09 -5.94 -12.83
CA ASP A 776 -27.85 -5.60 -12.11
C ASP A 776 -28.18 -4.79 -10.85
N VAL A 777 -27.49 -5.10 -9.75
CA VAL A 777 -27.80 -4.62 -8.38
C VAL A 777 -26.79 -3.62 -7.83
N HIS A 778 -25.69 -3.34 -8.55
CA HIS A 778 -24.56 -2.57 -8.04
C HIS A 778 -24.64 -1.09 -8.46
N ASP A 779 -24.53 -0.15 -7.52
CA ASP A 779 -24.68 1.28 -7.82
C ASP A 779 -23.61 2.23 -7.28
N ILE A 780 -22.56 1.77 -6.60
CA ILE A 780 -21.65 2.69 -5.91
C ILE A 780 -20.98 3.70 -6.87
N GLY A 781 -20.44 3.23 -8.01
CA GLY A 781 -19.89 4.13 -9.04
C GLY A 781 -20.93 5.09 -9.66
N LYS A 782 -22.20 4.66 -9.79
CA LYS A 782 -23.31 5.53 -10.22
C LYS A 782 -23.54 6.66 -9.21
N ASN A 783 -23.52 6.33 -7.92
CA ASN A 783 -23.81 7.28 -6.85
C ASN A 783 -22.69 8.34 -6.76
N ILE A 784 -21.42 7.93 -6.91
CA ILE A 784 -20.27 8.86 -7.02
C ILE A 784 -20.42 9.80 -8.23
N VAL A 785 -20.77 9.27 -9.42
CA VAL A 785 -21.05 10.09 -10.62
C VAL A 785 -22.19 11.08 -10.36
N GLY A 786 -23.25 10.65 -9.68
CA GLY A 786 -24.39 11.50 -9.31
C GLY A 786 -24.00 12.67 -8.39
N VAL A 787 -23.22 12.39 -7.34
CA VAL A 787 -22.67 13.43 -6.45
C VAL A 787 -21.81 14.42 -7.24
N VAL A 788 -20.84 13.93 -8.02
CA VAL A 788 -19.90 14.78 -8.77
C VAL A 788 -20.60 15.68 -9.80
N LEU A 789 -21.64 15.18 -10.47
CA LEU A 789 -22.48 15.99 -11.38
C LEU A 789 -23.33 17.02 -10.62
N GLY A 790 -23.94 16.63 -9.49
CA GLY A 790 -24.70 17.54 -8.62
C GLY A 790 -23.86 18.73 -8.12
N CYS A 791 -22.61 18.47 -7.71
CA CYS A 791 -21.67 19.49 -7.26
C CYS A 791 -21.29 20.51 -8.35
N ASN A 792 -21.51 20.18 -9.62
CA ASN A 792 -21.28 21.06 -10.75
C ASN A 792 -22.54 21.82 -11.21
N GLY A 793 -23.65 21.72 -10.46
CA GLY A 793 -24.90 22.45 -10.71
C GLY A 793 -25.87 21.77 -11.67
N TYR A 794 -25.69 20.47 -11.92
CA TYR A 794 -26.68 19.64 -12.61
C TYR A 794 -27.72 19.07 -11.65
N GLU A 795 -28.92 18.87 -12.15
CA GLU A 795 -30.01 18.21 -11.42
C GLU A 795 -29.98 16.71 -11.76
N VAL A 796 -29.51 15.90 -10.83
CA VAL A 796 -29.37 14.44 -11.02
C VAL A 796 -30.58 13.73 -10.44
N ILE A 797 -31.15 12.82 -11.22
CA ILE A 797 -32.29 11.98 -10.86
C ILE A 797 -31.82 10.52 -10.94
N ASP A 798 -31.62 9.92 -9.77
CA ASP A 798 -31.22 8.52 -9.65
C ASP A 798 -32.46 7.63 -9.58
N LEU A 799 -32.48 6.56 -10.39
CA LEU A 799 -33.60 5.61 -10.45
C LEU A 799 -33.33 4.31 -9.66
N GLY A 800 -32.16 4.19 -9.05
CA GLY A 800 -31.69 3.03 -8.31
C GLY A 800 -31.10 1.93 -9.20
N VAL A 801 -31.42 0.69 -8.82
CA VAL A 801 -30.84 -0.55 -9.38
C VAL A 801 -31.89 -1.45 -10.02
N MET A 802 -31.43 -2.43 -10.81
CA MET A 802 -32.25 -3.35 -11.60
C MET A 802 -33.25 -2.65 -12.52
N VAL A 803 -32.98 -1.40 -12.93
CA VAL A 803 -33.99 -0.51 -13.51
C VAL A 803 -34.33 -0.97 -14.93
N PRO A 804 -35.59 -1.39 -15.23
CA PRO A 804 -35.96 -1.83 -16.57
C PRO A 804 -35.84 -0.67 -17.57
N ALA A 805 -35.41 -0.96 -18.80
CA ALA A 805 -35.26 0.04 -19.87
C ALA A 805 -36.50 0.94 -20.01
N ALA A 806 -37.70 0.38 -19.90
CA ALA A 806 -38.95 1.14 -19.90
C ALA A 806 -39.02 2.23 -18.81
N LYS A 807 -38.66 1.92 -17.55
CA LYS A 807 -38.66 2.88 -16.42
C LYS A 807 -37.58 3.95 -16.58
N ILE A 808 -36.39 3.58 -17.08
CA ILE A 808 -35.31 4.55 -17.38
C ILE A 808 -35.82 5.62 -18.37
N LEU A 809 -36.49 5.16 -19.42
CA LEU A 809 -36.98 6.03 -20.50
C LEU A 809 -38.28 6.75 -20.15
N GLU A 810 -39.12 6.18 -19.31
CA GLU A 810 -40.30 6.87 -18.74
C GLU A 810 -39.86 8.03 -17.85
N ALA A 811 -38.97 7.82 -16.89
CA ALA A 811 -38.45 8.88 -16.03
C ALA A 811 -37.67 9.95 -16.82
N ALA A 812 -36.89 9.56 -17.83
CA ALA A 812 -36.21 10.50 -18.73
C ALA A 812 -37.20 11.41 -19.51
N LYS A 813 -38.42 10.94 -19.76
CA LYS A 813 -39.51 11.74 -20.37
C LYS A 813 -40.28 12.55 -19.34
N GLU A 814 -40.71 11.94 -18.24
CA GLU A 814 -41.46 12.58 -17.15
C GLU A 814 -40.72 13.81 -16.62
N HIS A 815 -39.44 13.63 -16.31
CA HIS A 815 -38.60 14.70 -15.81
C HIS A 815 -37.98 15.56 -16.92
N GLY A 816 -38.15 15.22 -18.20
CA GLY A 816 -37.56 15.98 -19.31
C GLY A 816 -36.03 16.04 -19.24
N ALA A 817 -35.39 14.90 -18.98
CA ALA A 817 -33.94 14.80 -18.87
C ALA A 817 -33.25 15.19 -20.19
N GLN A 818 -32.08 15.82 -20.09
CA GLN A 818 -31.25 16.23 -21.22
C GLN A 818 -30.10 15.27 -21.49
N ALA A 819 -29.86 14.31 -20.60
CA ALA A 819 -28.93 13.19 -20.78
C ALA A 819 -29.37 11.97 -19.93
N VAL A 820 -28.99 10.76 -20.36
CA VAL A 820 -29.25 9.50 -19.63
C VAL A 820 -27.92 8.78 -19.39
N GLY A 821 -27.65 8.34 -18.16
CA GLY A 821 -26.45 7.56 -17.80
C GLY A 821 -26.78 6.16 -17.30
N LEU A 822 -26.03 5.16 -17.78
CA LEU A 822 -26.19 3.75 -17.41
C LEU A 822 -24.96 3.20 -16.69
N SER A 823 -25.20 2.41 -15.65
CA SER A 823 -24.20 1.68 -14.85
C SER A 823 -24.44 0.17 -14.90
N GLY A 824 -23.36 -0.62 -14.81
CA GLY A 824 -23.38 -2.07 -14.71
C GLY A 824 -22.03 -2.68 -14.29
N LEU A 825 -22.08 -3.78 -13.55
CA LEU A 825 -20.94 -4.52 -13.03
C LEU A 825 -20.81 -5.93 -13.65
N ILE A 826 -21.93 -6.61 -13.94
CA ILE A 826 -21.89 -7.98 -14.48
C ILE A 826 -21.92 -8.02 -16.01
N THR A 827 -21.50 -9.13 -16.61
CA THR A 827 -21.37 -9.26 -18.07
C THR A 827 -22.70 -9.18 -18.83
N PRO A 828 -23.83 -9.77 -18.35
CA PRO A 828 -25.15 -9.59 -18.95
C PRO A 828 -25.60 -8.13 -19.05
N SER A 829 -25.14 -7.24 -18.15
CA SER A 829 -25.50 -5.82 -18.14
C SER A 829 -25.08 -5.08 -19.40
N LEU A 830 -24.06 -5.57 -20.11
CA LEU A 830 -23.63 -5.04 -21.40
C LEU A 830 -24.68 -5.25 -22.51
N GLU A 831 -25.42 -6.36 -22.47
CA GLU A 831 -26.54 -6.56 -23.38
C GLU A 831 -27.71 -5.64 -23.04
N GLU A 832 -28.02 -5.46 -21.76
CA GLU A 832 -29.12 -4.57 -21.33
C GLU A 832 -28.77 -3.10 -21.63
N MET A 833 -27.51 -2.67 -21.56
CA MET A 833 -27.06 -1.36 -22.06
C MET A 833 -27.26 -1.21 -23.58
N ALA A 834 -26.93 -2.23 -24.38
CA ALA A 834 -27.19 -2.24 -25.81
C ALA A 834 -28.71 -2.27 -26.13
N HIS A 835 -29.51 -2.94 -25.29
CA HIS A 835 -30.97 -2.94 -25.38
C HIS A 835 -31.56 -1.57 -25.07
N VAL A 836 -31.11 -0.87 -24.01
CA VAL A 836 -31.52 0.51 -23.72
C VAL A 836 -31.15 1.45 -24.88
N ALA A 837 -29.95 1.31 -25.46
CA ALA A 837 -29.56 2.09 -26.64
C ALA A 837 -30.50 1.86 -27.84
N ALA A 838 -30.81 0.59 -28.13
CA ALA A 838 -31.78 0.23 -29.19
C ALA A 838 -33.21 0.71 -28.89
N GLU A 839 -33.62 0.73 -27.63
CA GLU A 839 -34.94 1.18 -27.20
C GLU A 839 -35.05 2.71 -27.20
N MET A 840 -33.98 3.44 -26.85
CA MET A 840 -33.87 4.89 -27.04
C MET A 840 -34.06 5.26 -28.52
N LYS A 841 -33.42 4.51 -29.43
CA LYS A 841 -33.63 4.63 -30.88
C LYS A 841 -35.09 4.35 -31.27
N ARG A 842 -35.66 3.23 -30.81
CA ARG A 842 -37.04 2.82 -31.12
C ARG A 842 -38.08 3.84 -30.63
N GLN A 843 -37.83 4.49 -29.50
CA GLN A 843 -38.72 5.50 -28.93
C GLN A 843 -38.41 6.94 -29.38
N GLY A 844 -37.41 7.16 -30.24
CA GLY A 844 -37.11 8.47 -30.83
C GLY A 844 -36.49 9.47 -29.87
N PHE A 845 -35.66 9.03 -28.92
CA PHE A 845 -34.91 9.94 -28.04
C PHE A 845 -33.88 10.77 -28.83
N ALA A 846 -33.71 12.02 -28.40
CA ALA A 846 -32.74 12.98 -28.95
C ALA A 846 -31.59 13.32 -27.98
N VAL A 847 -31.57 12.69 -26.79
CA VAL A 847 -30.62 12.97 -25.71
C VAL A 847 -29.39 12.06 -25.82
N PRO A 848 -28.18 12.51 -25.47
CA PRO A 848 -27.01 11.65 -25.38
C PRO A 848 -27.16 10.58 -24.29
N LEU A 849 -26.47 9.46 -24.52
CA LEU A 849 -26.42 8.29 -23.65
C LEU A 849 -24.99 8.13 -23.11
N LEU A 850 -24.82 8.08 -21.79
CA LEU A 850 -23.54 7.87 -21.12
C LEU A 850 -23.47 6.43 -20.60
N ILE A 851 -22.32 5.78 -20.78
CA ILE A 851 -22.09 4.37 -20.44
C ILE A 851 -20.88 4.28 -19.49
N GLY A 852 -21.06 3.63 -18.32
CA GLY A 852 -20.00 3.38 -17.35
C GLY A 852 -20.25 2.14 -16.49
N GLY A 853 -19.31 1.84 -15.57
CA GLY A 853 -19.31 0.63 -14.73
C GLY A 853 -18.29 -0.41 -15.19
N ALA A 854 -17.92 -1.35 -14.30
CA ALA A 854 -16.66 -2.11 -14.40
C ALA A 854 -16.53 -3.00 -15.65
N THR A 855 -17.62 -3.55 -16.19
CA THR A 855 -17.59 -4.34 -17.43
C THR A 855 -17.56 -3.50 -18.71
N THR A 856 -17.75 -2.18 -18.59
CA THR A 856 -17.81 -1.27 -19.75
C THR A 856 -16.42 -0.78 -20.17
N SER A 857 -16.23 -0.56 -21.47
CA SER A 857 -14.96 -0.02 -21.99
C SER A 857 -15.20 0.76 -23.30
N ARG A 858 -14.31 1.71 -23.60
CA ARG A 858 -14.32 2.49 -24.86
C ARG A 858 -14.44 1.59 -26.10
N ASN A 859 -13.70 0.47 -26.12
CA ASN A 859 -13.74 -0.51 -27.21
C ASN A 859 -15.10 -1.22 -27.29
N HIS A 860 -15.62 -1.73 -26.16
CA HIS A 860 -16.93 -2.38 -26.15
C HIS A 860 -18.04 -1.41 -26.57
N THR A 861 -18.08 -0.21 -25.98
CA THR A 861 -19.09 0.81 -26.29
C THR A 861 -19.06 1.20 -27.77
N ALA A 862 -17.88 1.44 -28.36
CA ALA A 862 -17.74 1.79 -29.78
C ALA A 862 -18.18 0.70 -30.76
N ILE A 863 -18.08 -0.59 -30.37
CA ILE A 863 -18.32 -1.74 -31.26
C ILE A 863 -19.69 -2.39 -31.03
N LYS A 864 -20.21 -2.40 -29.80
CA LYS A 864 -21.38 -3.20 -29.38
C LYS A 864 -22.57 -2.40 -28.85
N ILE A 865 -22.38 -1.15 -28.39
CA ILE A 865 -23.48 -0.32 -27.83
C ILE A 865 -23.80 0.86 -28.76
N ALA A 866 -22.79 1.66 -29.12
CA ALA A 866 -22.95 2.84 -29.97
C ALA A 866 -23.66 2.58 -31.32
N PRO A 867 -23.46 1.45 -32.04
CA PRO A 867 -24.19 1.19 -33.29
C PRO A 867 -25.71 1.04 -33.14
N HIS A 868 -26.23 0.90 -31.92
CA HIS A 868 -27.66 0.68 -31.66
C HIS A 868 -28.46 1.96 -31.44
N TYR A 869 -27.82 3.14 -31.32
CA TYR A 869 -28.48 4.43 -31.10
C TYR A 869 -27.96 5.51 -32.07
N ASP A 870 -28.83 6.44 -32.46
CA ASP A 870 -28.52 7.47 -33.49
C ASP A 870 -27.99 8.80 -32.92
N GLN A 871 -28.03 8.97 -31.59
CA GLN A 871 -27.40 10.10 -30.90
C GLN A 871 -26.07 9.67 -30.28
N ALA A 872 -25.30 10.63 -29.76
CA ALA A 872 -24.02 10.35 -29.12
C ALA A 872 -24.16 9.39 -27.93
N VAL A 873 -23.59 8.19 -28.09
CA VAL A 873 -23.28 7.24 -27.01
C VAL A 873 -21.84 7.50 -26.58
N VAL A 874 -21.61 7.83 -25.32
CA VAL A 874 -20.28 8.19 -24.80
C VAL A 874 -19.93 7.27 -23.62
N TYR A 875 -18.86 6.49 -23.78
CA TYR A 875 -18.20 5.81 -22.68
C TYR A 875 -17.52 6.83 -21.76
N VAL A 876 -17.82 6.76 -20.47
CA VAL A 876 -17.18 7.55 -19.41
C VAL A 876 -16.46 6.56 -18.48
N PRO A 877 -15.12 6.60 -18.40
CA PRO A 877 -14.36 5.62 -17.63
C PRO A 877 -14.45 5.81 -16.11
N ASP A 878 -14.59 7.05 -15.64
CA ASP A 878 -14.45 7.46 -14.25
C ASP A 878 -15.36 8.65 -13.93
N ALA A 879 -15.58 8.94 -12.63
CA ALA A 879 -16.46 10.03 -12.23
C ALA A 879 -15.89 11.42 -12.54
N SER A 880 -14.56 11.57 -12.60
CA SER A 880 -13.91 12.86 -12.90
C SER A 880 -14.28 13.40 -14.28
N ARG A 881 -14.33 12.51 -15.29
CA ARG A 881 -14.61 12.87 -16.69
C ARG A 881 -16.09 13.09 -16.97
N ALA A 882 -17.00 12.60 -16.11
CA ALA A 882 -18.44 12.76 -16.28
C ALA A 882 -18.85 14.24 -16.42
N VAL A 883 -18.26 15.13 -15.62
CA VAL A 883 -18.52 16.58 -15.67
C VAL A 883 -18.15 17.15 -17.04
N GLY A 884 -16.91 16.94 -17.50
CA GLY A 884 -16.42 17.48 -18.76
C GLY A 884 -17.22 16.97 -19.97
N VAL A 885 -17.59 15.68 -19.95
CA VAL A 885 -18.43 15.05 -20.98
C VAL A 885 -19.83 15.66 -21.01
N VAL A 886 -20.52 15.76 -19.87
CA VAL A 886 -21.87 16.34 -19.80
C VAL A 886 -21.85 17.84 -20.14
N THR A 887 -20.87 18.61 -19.66
CA THR A 887 -20.71 20.02 -20.01
C THR A 887 -20.48 20.19 -21.51
N ALA A 888 -19.64 19.38 -22.14
CA ALA A 888 -19.44 19.44 -23.59
C ALA A 888 -20.73 19.09 -24.36
N LEU A 889 -21.46 18.05 -23.94
CA LEU A 889 -22.70 17.58 -24.57
C LEU A 889 -23.87 18.57 -24.44
N LEU A 890 -23.98 19.32 -23.35
CA LEU A 890 -25.10 20.23 -23.09
C LEU A 890 -24.82 21.70 -23.42
N SER A 891 -23.57 22.07 -23.71
CA SER A 891 -23.20 23.46 -24.06
C SER A 891 -23.68 23.86 -25.45
N GLU A 892 -24.40 24.98 -25.56
CA GLU A 892 -24.68 25.64 -26.83
C GLU A 892 -23.37 25.93 -27.60
N GLY A 893 -23.36 25.64 -28.90
CA GLY A 893 -22.19 25.83 -29.77
C GLY A 893 -21.06 24.78 -29.64
N ARG A 894 -20.85 24.15 -28.47
CA ARG A 894 -19.81 23.11 -28.28
C ARG A 894 -20.32 21.68 -28.50
N SER A 895 -21.60 21.42 -28.24
CA SER A 895 -22.22 20.09 -28.32
C SER A 895 -21.96 19.36 -29.64
N GLU A 896 -22.29 19.96 -30.78
CA GLU A 896 -22.17 19.32 -32.10
C GLU A 896 -20.72 18.98 -32.49
N ALA A 897 -19.75 19.81 -32.09
CA ALA A 897 -18.34 19.54 -32.33
C ALA A 897 -17.87 18.31 -31.55
N PHE A 898 -18.25 18.20 -30.27
CA PHE A 898 -17.89 17.06 -29.43
C PHE A 898 -18.58 15.76 -29.87
N LYS A 899 -19.85 15.82 -30.29
CA LYS A 899 -20.56 14.68 -30.90
C LYS A 899 -19.82 14.14 -32.14
N ALA A 900 -19.36 15.04 -33.01
CA ALA A 900 -18.62 14.68 -34.21
C ALA A 900 -17.23 14.07 -33.90
N GLU A 901 -16.55 14.57 -32.87
CA GLU A 901 -15.28 14.02 -32.38
C GLU A 901 -15.42 12.57 -31.90
N VAL A 902 -16.39 12.29 -31.01
CA VAL A 902 -16.66 10.94 -30.51
C VAL A 902 -17.07 9.98 -31.64
N ALA A 903 -17.88 10.44 -32.60
CA ALA A 903 -18.28 9.63 -33.75
C ALA A 903 -17.07 9.23 -34.62
N ALA A 904 -16.13 10.14 -34.86
CA ALA A 904 -14.91 9.88 -35.62
C ALA A 904 -13.94 8.94 -34.89
N ASP A 905 -13.78 9.09 -33.56
CA ASP A 905 -12.97 8.18 -32.74
C ASP A 905 -13.51 6.75 -32.75
N TYR A 906 -14.83 6.59 -32.57
CA TYR A 906 -15.44 5.26 -32.52
C TYR A 906 -15.39 4.55 -33.89
N GLU A 907 -15.44 5.29 -35.00
CA GLU A 907 -15.24 4.72 -36.33
C GLU A 907 -13.79 4.25 -36.54
N LYS A 908 -12.79 5.01 -36.05
CA LYS A 908 -11.38 4.58 -36.04
C LYS A 908 -11.19 3.30 -35.22
N ILE A 909 -11.86 3.18 -34.07
CA ILE A 909 -11.82 1.95 -33.24
C ILE A 909 -12.45 0.76 -33.97
N ARG A 910 -13.62 0.93 -34.60
CA ARG A 910 -14.26 -0.12 -35.41
C ARG A 910 -13.38 -0.57 -36.57
N ALA A 911 -12.77 0.36 -37.31
CA ALA A 911 -11.85 0.05 -38.41
C ALA A 911 -10.59 -0.69 -37.94
N LEU A 912 -9.99 -0.30 -36.80
CA LEU A 912 -8.84 -0.99 -36.21
C LEU A 912 -9.20 -2.40 -35.71
N HIS A 913 -10.39 -2.59 -35.15
CA HIS A 913 -10.86 -3.91 -34.72
C HIS A 913 -11.08 -4.85 -35.90
N ALA A 914 -11.70 -4.37 -36.99
CA ALA A 914 -11.91 -5.14 -38.22
C ALA A 914 -10.60 -5.57 -38.92
N GLY A 915 -9.46 -4.95 -38.60
CA GLY A 915 -8.14 -5.32 -39.11
C GLY A 915 -7.41 -6.42 -38.33
N LYS A 916 -7.88 -6.82 -37.13
CA LYS A 916 -7.20 -7.85 -36.32
C LYS A 916 -7.55 -9.26 -36.79
N LYS A 917 -6.53 -10.11 -36.98
CA LYS A 917 -6.73 -11.57 -37.09
C LYS A 917 -7.04 -12.14 -35.70
N GLY A 918 -8.08 -12.97 -35.61
CA GLY A 918 -8.50 -13.61 -34.36
C GLY A 918 -7.60 -14.77 -33.92
N MET A 919 -7.80 -15.20 -32.68
CA MET A 919 -7.20 -16.40 -32.09
C MET A 919 -7.65 -17.67 -32.84
N GLN A 920 -6.74 -18.63 -33.05
CA GLN A 920 -7.09 -19.91 -33.67
C GLN A 920 -7.76 -20.84 -32.66
N LEU A 921 -8.80 -21.54 -33.11
CA LEU A 921 -9.59 -22.48 -32.30
C LEU A 921 -9.50 -23.89 -32.88
N VAL A 922 -9.51 -24.89 -32.01
CA VAL A 922 -9.63 -26.31 -32.35
C VAL A 922 -11.08 -26.79 -32.16
N GLY A 923 -11.47 -27.83 -32.89
CA GLY A 923 -12.78 -28.45 -32.73
C GLY A 923 -12.94 -29.12 -31.35
N LEU A 924 -14.15 -29.12 -30.81
CA LEU A 924 -14.50 -29.62 -29.47
C LEU A 924 -14.01 -31.04 -29.21
N GLU A 925 -14.16 -31.95 -30.18
CA GLU A 925 -13.70 -33.35 -30.04
C GLU A 925 -12.16 -33.46 -29.98
N ALA A 926 -11.42 -32.56 -30.61
CA ALA A 926 -9.97 -32.46 -30.45
C ALA A 926 -9.58 -31.87 -29.08
N ALA A 927 -10.39 -30.95 -28.55
CA ALA A 927 -10.23 -30.44 -27.19
C ALA A 927 -10.49 -31.55 -26.15
N ARG A 928 -11.59 -32.30 -26.27
CA ARG A 928 -11.97 -33.46 -25.44
C ARG A 928 -10.93 -34.59 -25.50
N ALA A 929 -10.34 -34.85 -26.67
CA ALA A 929 -9.25 -35.83 -26.79
C ALA A 929 -8.03 -35.43 -25.92
N ASN A 930 -7.74 -34.13 -25.84
CA ASN A 930 -6.67 -33.52 -25.03
C ASN A 930 -7.19 -32.97 -23.68
N ALA A 931 -8.17 -33.62 -23.05
CA ALA A 931 -8.58 -33.37 -21.66
C ALA A 931 -7.51 -33.83 -20.64
N LEU A 932 -7.63 -33.43 -19.36
CA LEU A 932 -6.81 -33.97 -18.27
C LEU A 932 -7.05 -35.49 -18.09
N ARG A 933 -6.05 -36.20 -17.55
CA ARG A 933 -6.08 -37.67 -17.34
C ARG A 933 -5.46 -38.08 -15.99
N THR A 934 -6.17 -37.88 -14.88
CA THR A 934 -5.80 -38.46 -13.58
C THR A 934 -5.76 -40.00 -13.64
N ASP A 935 -4.86 -40.66 -12.90
CA ASP A 935 -4.95 -42.10 -12.67
C ASP A 935 -5.79 -42.36 -11.41
N TRP A 936 -7.03 -42.83 -11.59
CA TRP A 936 -7.98 -43.06 -10.49
C TRP A 936 -7.79 -44.43 -9.79
N SER A 937 -6.64 -45.11 -9.95
CA SER A 937 -6.41 -46.45 -9.40
C SER A 937 -5.71 -46.45 -8.03
N ALA A 938 -6.26 -47.24 -7.08
CA ALA A 938 -5.87 -47.22 -5.67
C ALA A 938 -4.78 -48.25 -5.26
N GLU A 939 -4.29 -49.09 -6.16
CA GLU A 939 -3.21 -50.05 -5.90
C GLU A 939 -2.27 -50.19 -7.12
N PRO A 940 -1.01 -50.63 -6.94
CA PRO A 940 -0.03 -50.75 -8.01
C PRO A 940 -0.27 -51.97 -8.91
N VAL A 941 -1.41 -52.01 -9.61
CA VAL A 941 -1.77 -53.09 -10.54
C VAL A 941 -0.70 -53.27 -11.62
N ALA A 942 -0.33 -54.52 -11.89
CA ALA A 942 0.77 -54.90 -12.79
C ALA A 942 0.44 -54.77 -14.30
N ALA A 943 -0.57 -53.97 -14.65
CA ALA A 943 -0.92 -53.63 -16.02
C ALA A 943 -1.02 -52.10 -16.12
N CYS A 944 -0.34 -51.53 -17.11
CA CYS A 944 -0.32 -50.09 -17.35
C CYS A 944 -1.71 -49.55 -17.70
N SER A 945 -2.23 -48.61 -16.91
CA SER A 945 -3.18 -47.62 -17.44
C SER A 945 -2.43 -46.68 -18.39
N THR A 946 -3.14 -46.08 -19.35
CA THR A 946 -2.53 -45.10 -20.28
C THR A 946 -2.11 -43.81 -19.56
N ALA A 947 -2.79 -43.45 -18.47
CA ALA A 947 -2.38 -42.35 -17.59
C ALA A 947 -1.05 -42.66 -16.88
N ARG A 948 -0.88 -43.86 -16.31
CA ARG A 948 0.37 -44.30 -15.67
C ARG A 948 1.54 -44.42 -16.63
N GLN A 949 1.27 -44.66 -17.93
CA GLN A 949 2.28 -44.58 -19.00
C GLN A 949 2.64 -43.14 -19.39
N ALA A 950 1.72 -42.20 -19.22
CA ALA A 950 1.96 -40.77 -19.43
C ALA A 950 2.57 -40.06 -18.22
N GLY A 951 2.66 -40.73 -17.06
CA GLY A 951 3.36 -40.26 -15.85
C GLY A 951 2.47 -39.71 -14.74
N TYR A 952 1.14 -39.83 -14.84
CA TYR A 952 0.21 -39.33 -13.82
C TYR A 952 0.25 -40.15 -12.52
N ALA A 953 0.06 -39.47 -11.40
CA ALA A 953 0.04 -40.07 -10.06
C ALA A 953 -1.33 -40.72 -9.74
N PRO A 954 -1.35 -41.79 -8.92
CA PRO A 954 -2.60 -42.42 -8.46
C PRO A 954 -3.34 -41.53 -7.46
N TYR A 955 -4.64 -41.32 -7.68
CA TYR A 955 -5.52 -40.55 -6.81
C TYR A 955 -6.77 -41.32 -6.39
N SER A 956 -7.16 -41.20 -5.12
CA SER A 956 -8.41 -41.73 -4.57
C SER A 956 -9.22 -40.58 -3.96
N PRO A 957 -10.45 -40.30 -4.44
CA PRO A 957 -11.27 -39.22 -3.90
C PRO A 957 -11.62 -39.41 -2.41
N PRO A 958 -11.55 -38.34 -1.59
CA PRO A 958 -11.89 -38.38 -0.19
C PRO A 958 -13.42 -38.31 0.01
N ARG A 959 -13.96 -39.26 0.77
CA ARG A 959 -15.40 -39.29 1.11
C ARG A 959 -15.72 -38.25 2.19
N PRO A 960 -16.76 -37.40 2.02
CA PRO A 960 -17.22 -36.48 3.06
C PRO A 960 -17.53 -37.13 4.42
N ASN A 961 -17.15 -36.46 5.50
CA ASN A 961 -17.60 -36.76 6.86
C ASN A 961 -19.13 -36.62 7.00
N MET A 962 -19.71 -35.59 6.39
CA MET A 962 -21.13 -35.22 6.47
C MET A 962 -21.71 -35.03 5.06
N LEU A 963 -22.80 -35.74 4.75
CA LEU A 963 -23.50 -35.66 3.47
C LEU A 963 -24.89 -35.02 3.63
N GLY A 964 -25.41 -34.45 2.56
CA GLY A 964 -26.68 -33.70 2.54
C GLY A 964 -26.50 -32.21 2.84
N VAL A 965 -27.62 -31.51 2.98
CA VAL A 965 -27.68 -30.03 3.12
C VAL A 965 -27.72 -29.61 4.58
N GLN A 966 -26.93 -28.59 4.93
CA GLN A 966 -26.92 -27.90 6.22
C GLN A 966 -27.16 -26.40 6.02
N ALA A 967 -27.84 -25.76 6.97
CA ALA A 967 -28.04 -24.30 6.98
C ALA A 967 -27.59 -23.72 8.32
N ILE A 968 -27.03 -22.52 8.29
CA ILE A 968 -26.40 -21.87 9.44
C ILE A 968 -26.79 -20.39 9.46
N ASP A 969 -27.28 -19.92 10.60
CA ASP A 969 -27.35 -18.49 10.91
C ASP A 969 -25.97 -18.05 11.41
N VAL A 970 -25.40 -17.00 10.83
CA VAL A 970 -23.99 -16.63 11.01
C VAL A 970 -23.90 -15.31 11.76
N ASP A 971 -23.08 -15.25 12.80
CA ASP A 971 -22.78 -13.98 13.48
C ASP A 971 -21.91 -13.12 12.56
N LEU A 972 -22.23 -11.83 12.43
CA LEU A 972 -21.41 -10.92 11.63
C LEU A 972 -20.03 -10.70 12.24
N ALA A 973 -19.87 -10.89 13.56
CA ALA A 973 -18.58 -10.84 14.23
C ALA A 973 -17.63 -11.95 13.72
N ASP A 974 -18.15 -13.17 13.52
CA ASP A 974 -17.38 -14.32 12.97
C ASP A 974 -16.88 -14.07 11.53
N LEU A 975 -17.41 -13.05 10.84
CA LEU A 975 -17.07 -12.71 9.45
C LEU A 975 -16.08 -11.54 9.32
N VAL A 976 -15.86 -10.73 10.36
CA VAL A 976 -14.98 -9.55 10.28
C VAL A 976 -13.55 -9.95 9.90
N ASP A 977 -13.07 -11.05 10.48
CA ASP A 977 -11.73 -11.59 10.25
C ASP A 977 -11.54 -12.15 8.83
N TYR A 978 -12.63 -12.33 8.06
CA TYR A 978 -12.63 -12.95 6.72
C TYR A 978 -12.78 -11.92 5.59
N ILE A 979 -12.74 -10.61 5.88
CA ILE A 979 -12.96 -9.57 4.87
C ILE A 979 -11.69 -9.29 4.04
N ASP A 980 -11.78 -9.50 2.71
CA ASP A 980 -10.88 -8.84 1.74
C ASP A 980 -11.32 -7.40 1.47
N TRP A 981 -10.59 -6.43 2.02
CA TRP A 981 -10.88 -5.00 1.79
C TRP A 981 -10.30 -4.45 0.46
N GLY A 982 -9.61 -5.22 -0.37
CA GLY A 982 -9.05 -4.74 -1.65
C GLY A 982 -10.09 -4.05 -2.55
N PRO A 983 -11.19 -4.73 -2.91
CA PRO A 983 -12.29 -4.16 -3.69
C PRO A 983 -13.03 -3.01 -2.98
N PHE A 984 -12.97 -2.90 -1.64
CA PHE A 984 -13.57 -1.79 -0.90
C PHE A 984 -12.94 -0.44 -1.30
N PHE A 985 -11.67 -0.37 -1.68
CA PHE A 985 -11.06 0.90 -2.11
C PHE A 985 -11.23 1.20 -3.60
N GLN A 986 -11.20 0.16 -4.44
CA GLN A 986 -11.46 0.28 -5.88
C GLN A 986 -12.84 0.91 -6.15
N THR A 987 -13.78 0.62 -5.26
CA THR A 987 -15.12 1.21 -5.15
C THR A 987 -15.13 2.74 -5.01
N TRP A 988 -14.05 3.35 -4.51
CA TRP A 988 -13.90 4.80 -4.31
C TRP A 988 -13.02 5.50 -5.36
N ASP A 989 -12.76 4.85 -6.51
CA ASP A 989 -11.85 5.35 -7.57
C ASP A 989 -10.40 5.54 -7.08
N LEU A 990 -10.01 4.74 -6.09
CA LEU A 990 -8.65 4.64 -5.57
C LEU A 990 -8.01 3.37 -6.11
N ALA A 991 -6.87 3.49 -6.79
CA ALA A 991 -6.17 2.37 -7.41
C ALA A 991 -5.07 1.79 -6.50
N GLY A 992 -5.18 0.49 -6.16
CA GLY A 992 -4.18 -0.22 -5.35
C GLY A 992 -4.73 -1.50 -4.71
N ARG A 993 -3.85 -2.27 -4.03
CA ARG A 993 -4.19 -3.49 -3.26
C ARG A 993 -4.33 -3.13 -1.78
N PHE A 994 -5.29 -3.70 -1.06
CA PHE A 994 -5.34 -3.57 0.41
C PHE A 994 -4.31 -4.50 1.10
N PRO A 995 -3.65 -4.09 2.19
CA PRO A 995 -3.68 -2.76 2.83
C PRO A 995 -2.91 -1.67 2.08
N ALA A 996 -1.93 -2.03 1.25
CA ALA A 996 -0.97 -1.14 0.60
C ALA A 996 -1.54 0.15 -0.05
N ILE A 997 -2.79 0.18 -0.54
CA ILE A 997 -3.41 1.39 -1.11
C ILE A 997 -3.59 2.52 -0.09
N LEU A 998 -3.69 2.18 1.19
CA LEU A 998 -3.65 3.16 2.28
C LEU A 998 -2.36 3.97 2.28
N ASP A 999 -1.31 3.45 1.67
CA ASP A 999 0.04 3.96 1.84
C ASP A 999 0.50 4.78 0.61
N ASP A 1000 -0.29 4.80 -0.47
CA ASP A 1000 0.03 5.44 -1.75
C ASP A 1000 0.50 6.91 -1.66
N ALA A 1001 1.54 7.27 -2.43
CA ALA A 1001 2.19 8.58 -2.34
C ALA A 1001 1.36 9.75 -2.91
N VAL A 1002 0.29 9.47 -3.66
CA VAL A 1002 -0.54 10.46 -4.37
C VAL A 1002 -1.97 10.48 -3.80
N VAL A 1003 -2.56 9.30 -3.54
CA VAL A 1003 -3.92 9.15 -3.01
C VAL A 1003 -3.99 8.50 -1.63
N GLY A 1004 -2.87 8.11 -1.01
CA GLY A 1004 -2.84 7.36 0.26
C GLY A 1004 -3.32 8.15 1.48
N GLU A 1005 -3.06 9.46 1.59
CA GLU A 1005 -3.70 10.34 2.60
C GLU A 1005 -5.25 10.28 2.49
N THR A 1006 -5.72 10.13 1.25
CA THR A 1006 -7.12 10.12 0.87
C THR A 1006 -7.76 8.73 1.07
N ALA A 1007 -7.04 7.65 0.77
CA ALA A 1007 -7.39 6.28 1.15
C ALA A 1007 -7.44 6.15 2.68
N ARG A 1008 -6.46 6.79 3.37
CA ARG A 1008 -6.40 7.11 4.81
C ARG A 1008 -7.30 8.28 5.22
N SER A 1009 -8.42 8.48 4.52
CA SER A 1009 -9.64 9.08 5.10
C SER A 1009 -10.91 8.25 4.90
N VAL A 1010 -10.93 7.23 4.03
CA VAL A 1010 -12.17 6.58 3.56
C VAL A 1010 -12.52 5.29 4.32
N PHE A 1011 -11.53 4.43 4.56
CA PHE A 1011 -11.70 3.22 5.39
C PHE A 1011 -11.88 3.54 6.88
N ALA A 1012 -11.76 4.83 7.27
CA ALA A 1012 -12.00 5.33 8.62
C ALA A 1012 -13.47 5.13 8.93
N ASP A 1013 -14.28 6.00 8.32
CA ASP A 1013 -15.72 5.93 8.34
C ASP A 1013 -16.19 4.53 7.96
N GLY A 1014 -15.45 3.81 7.10
CA GLY A 1014 -15.63 2.38 6.82
C GLY A 1014 -15.63 1.51 8.08
N LYS A 1015 -14.50 1.36 8.78
CA LYS A 1015 -14.45 0.56 10.02
C LYS A 1015 -15.31 1.15 11.16
N ALA A 1016 -15.34 2.47 11.33
CA ALA A 1016 -16.21 3.12 12.34
C ALA A 1016 -17.72 3.05 12.01
N MET A 1017 -18.07 2.59 10.81
CA MET A 1017 -19.43 2.18 10.44
C MET A 1017 -19.61 0.67 10.58
N LEU A 1018 -18.61 -0.16 10.26
CA LEU A 1018 -18.64 -1.60 10.50
C LEU A 1018 -18.86 -1.91 11.99
N ASP A 1019 -18.16 -1.22 12.88
CA ASP A 1019 -18.34 -1.33 14.33
C ASP A 1019 -19.78 -1.02 14.77
N LYS A 1020 -20.47 -0.11 14.07
CA LYS A 1020 -21.88 0.24 14.33
C LYS A 1020 -22.85 -0.77 13.72
N ILE A 1021 -22.56 -1.26 12.51
CA ILE A 1021 -23.31 -2.36 11.88
C ILE A 1021 -23.37 -3.56 12.83
N LEU A 1022 -22.24 -3.88 13.47
CA LEU A 1022 -22.12 -4.95 14.46
C LEU A 1022 -22.82 -4.58 15.79
N ALA A 1023 -22.46 -3.46 16.42
CA ALA A 1023 -22.92 -3.10 17.76
C ALA A 1023 -24.41 -2.72 17.85
N GLU A 1024 -24.98 -2.19 16.77
CA GLU A 1024 -26.42 -1.85 16.68
C GLU A 1024 -27.23 -2.88 15.86
N GLY A 1025 -26.58 -3.89 15.27
CA GLY A 1025 -27.25 -4.98 14.53
C GLY A 1025 -27.96 -4.53 13.25
N TRP A 1026 -27.30 -3.70 12.42
CA TRP A 1026 -27.92 -3.13 11.20
C TRP A 1026 -28.10 -4.14 10.07
N LEU A 1027 -27.33 -5.23 10.06
CA LEU A 1027 -27.33 -6.28 9.02
C LEU A 1027 -27.49 -7.68 9.65
N GLN A 1028 -27.73 -8.70 8.83
CA GLN A 1028 -27.74 -10.12 9.23
C GLN A 1028 -27.08 -11.01 8.17
N ALA A 1029 -26.34 -12.03 8.60
CA ALA A 1029 -25.73 -13.03 7.72
C ALA A 1029 -26.33 -14.44 7.86
N LYS A 1030 -26.40 -15.15 6.73
CA LYS A 1030 -26.95 -16.51 6.63
C LYS A 1030 -26.20 -17.32 5.58
N ALA A 1031 -26.04 -18.61 5.85
CA ALA A 1031 -25.30 -19.56 5.03
C ALA A 1031 -26.05 -20.87 4.81
N VAL A 1032 -25.87 -21.49 3.64
CA VAL A 1032 -26.32 -22.86 3.34
C VAL A 1032 -25.28 -23.57 2.49
N PHE A 1033 -25.00 -24.84 2.78
CA PHE A 1033 -24.18 -25.70 1.94
C PHE A 1033 -24.73 -27.13 1.90
N GLY A 1034 -24.23 -27.95 0.97
CA GLY A 1034 -24.46 -29.38 1.01
C GLY A 1034 -23.40 -30.16 0.25
N LEU A 1035 -23.14 -31.40 0.70
CA LEU A 1035 -22.15 -32.31 0.11
C LEU A 1035 -22.84 -33.58 -0.42
N PHE A 1036 -22.51 -33.95 -1.65
CA PHE A 1036 -23.26 -34.92 -2.46
C PHE A 1036 -22.32 -35.90 -3.17
N ALA A 1037 -22.81 -37.10 -3.48
CA ALA A 1037 -22.09 -38.02 -4.36
C ALA A 1037 -22.15 -37.49 -5.81
N ALA A 1038 -21.05 -37.54 -6.55
CA ALA A 1038 -20.99 -37.06 -7.94
C ALA A 1038 -20.04 -37.86 -8.83
N ASN A 1039 -20.23 -37.83 -10.15
CA ASN A 1039 -19.30 -38.37 -11.15
C ASN A 1039 -19.33 -37.52 -12.44
N ALA A 1040 -18.19 -37.43 -13.14
CA ALA A 1040 -18.14 -36.77 -14.43
C ALA A 1040 -18.69 -37.64 -15.57
N VAL A 1041 -19.33 -37.00 -16.56
CA VAL A 1041 -19.85 -37.62 -17.79
C VAL A 1041 -19.54 -36.69 -18.97
N GLY A 1042 -18.40 -36.91 -19.62
CA GLY A 1042 -17.91 -36.03 -20.68
C GLY A 1042 -17.46 -34.68 -20.11
N ASP A 1043 -18.17 -33.61 -20.46
CA ASP A 1043 -17.94 -32.26 -19.91
C ASP A 1043 -18.95 -31.88 -18.80
N ASP A 1044 -19.82 -32.82 -18.39
CA ASP A 1044 -20.84 -32.63 -17.35
C ASP A 1044 -20.46 -33.30 -16.03
N ILE A 1045 -21.05 -32.82 -14.93
CA ILE A 1045 -20.99 -33.47 -13.61
C ILE A 1045 -22.41 -33.88 -13.20
N GLU A 1046 -22.65 -35.19 -13.05
CA GLU A 1046 -23.88 -35.73 -12.45
C GLU A 1046 -23.76 -35.72 -10.92
N ILE A 1047 -24.77 -35.17 -10.23
CA ILE A 1047 -24.83 -35.04 -8.76
C ILE A 1047 -26.02 -35.85 -8.24
N TYR A 1048 -25.85 -36.67 -7.21
CA TYR A 1048 -26.86 -37.63 -6.71
C TYR A 1048 -27.32 -37.35 -5.28
N THR A 1049 -28.57 -37.70 -4.96
CA THR A 1049 -29.16 -37.51 -3.60
C THR A 1049 -28.64 -38.50 -2.56
N GLY A 1050 -27.87 -39.53 -2.95
CA GLY A 1050 -27.33 -40.54 -2.04
C GLY A 1050 -26.21 -41.36 -2.65
N GLU A 1051 -25.41 -42.00 -1.79
CA GLU A 1051 -24.19 -42.72 -2.17
C GLU A 1051 -24.41 -43.96 -3.04
N ASP A 1052 -25.66 -44.41 -3.20
CA ASP A 1052 -26.01 -45.50 -4.12
C ASP A 1052 -26.03 -45.08 -5.59
N ARG A 1053 -25.93 -43.77 -5.86
CA ARG A 1053 -25.83 -43.13 -7.19
C ARG A 1053 -26.96 -43.50 -8.15
N LYS A 1054 -28.15 -43.86 -7.62
CA LYS A 1054 -29.34 -44.21 -8.44
C LYS A 1054 -30.27 -43.03 -8.74
N HIS A 1055 -30.24 -41.98 -7.92
CA HIS A 1055 -31.18 -40.87 -7.99
C HIS A 1055 -30.41 -39.57 -8.25
N LEU A 1056 -30.51 -39.07 -9.48
CA LEU A 1056 -29.92 -37.83 -9.93
C LEU A 1056 -30.64 -36.63 -9.28
N ALA A 1057 -29.88 -35.75 -8.63
CA ALA A 1057 -30.35 -34.52 -8.00
C ALA A 1057 -30.18 -33.31 -8.93
N MET A 1058 -29.05 -33.25 -9.64
CA MET A 1058 -28.67 -32.15 -10.51
C MET A 1058 -27.64 -32.63 -11.56
N VAL A 1059 -27.59 -31.95 -12.70
CA VAL A 1059 -26.43 -31.98 -13.62
C VAL A 1059 -25.87 -30.57 -13.72
N TRP A 1060 -24.54 -30.44 -13.68
CA TRP A 1060 -23.85 -29.19 -14.03
C TRP A 1060 -23.18 -29.37 -15.40
N HIS A 1061 -23.58 -28.53 -16.36
CA HIS A 1061 -23.09 -28.60 -17.73
C HIS A 1061 -21.86 -27.71 -17.96
N GLY A 1062 -20.68 -28.32 -18.01
CA GLY A 1062 -19.40 -27.62 -18.12
C GLY A 1062 -19.06 -27.11 -19.52
N LEU A 1063 -18.10 -26.20 -19.58
CA LEU A 1063 -17.46 -25.70 -20.79
C LEU A 1063 -15.96 -26.04 -20.78
N ARG A 1064 -15.39 -26.24 -21.96
CA ARG A 1064 -14.00 -26.63 -22.19
C ARG A 1064 -13.25 -25.58 -23.02
N GLN A 1065 -11.97 -25.37 -22.73
CA GLN A 1065 -11.12 -24.48 -23.52
C GLN A 1065 -10.98 -24.96 -24.98
N GLN A 1066 -11.09 -24.06 -25.98
CA GLN A 1066 -10.99 -24.39 -27.41
C GLN A 1066 -9.93 -23.62 -28.20
N HIS A 1067 -9.14 -22.75 -27.57
CA HIS A 1067 -7.99 -22.13 -28.22
C HIS A 1067 -6.89 -23.16 -28.49
N GLU A 1068 -6.10 -22.97 -29.55
CA GLU A 1068 -4.91 -23.79 -29.80
C GLU A 1068 -3.97 -23.77 -28.58
N ARG A 1069 -3.59 -24.95 -28.09
CA ARG A 1069 -2.77 -25.10 -26.87
C ARG A 1069 -1.31 -25.43 -27.21
N PRO A 1070 -0.33 -24.91 -26.44
CA PRO A 1070 1.02 -25.45 -26.43
C PRO A 1070 1.00 -26.97 -26.17
N ALA A 1071 1.84 -27.71 -26.89
CA ALA A 1071 1.90 -29.17 -26.80
C ALA A 1071 2.12 -29.62 -25.34
N GLY A 1072 1.30 -30.58 -24.89
CA GLY A 1072 1.39 -31.17 -23.54
C GLY A 1072 0.56 -30.48 -22.45
N LYS A 1073 0.02 -29.27 -22.65
CA LYS A 1073 -0.98 -28.69 -21.72
C LYS A 1073 -2.40 -29.05 -22.20
N PRO A 1074 -3.28 -29.64 -21.35
CA PRO A 1074 -4.62 -30.08 -21.75
C PRO A 1074 -5.56 -28.91 -22.06
N HIS A 1075 -6.71 -29.18 -22.68
CA HIS A 1075 -7.84 -28.24 -22.79
C HIS A 1075 -8.78 -28.44 -21.60
N TRP A 1076 -8.63 -27.61 -20.57
CA TRP A 1076 -9.34 -27.78 -19.29
C TRP A 1076 -10.87 -27.68 -19.41
N CYS A 1077 -11.58 -28.50 -18.62
CA CYS A 1077 -12.99 -28.38 -18.24
C CYS A 1077 -13.14 -28.73 -16.75
N LEU A 1078 -14.08 -28.10 -16.01
CA LEU A 1078 -14.24 -28.35 -14.57
C LEU A 1078 -14.66 -29.80 -14.25
N ALA A 1079 -15.37 -30.46 -15.17
CA ALA A 1079 -15.71 -31.87 -15.06
C ALA A 1079 -14.50 -32.81 -15.07
N ASP A 1080 -13.33 -32.36 -15.56
CA ASP A 1080 -12.09 -33.16 -15.55
C ASP A 1080 -11.61 -33.49 -14.12
N PHE A 1081 -12.05 -32.71 -13.12
CA PHE A 1081 -11.68 -32.83 -11.71
C PHE A 1081 -12.61 -33.71 -10.87
N VAL A 1082 -13.51 -34.48 -11.48
CA VAL A 1082 -14.40 -35.43 -10.77
C VAL A 1082 -14.30 -36.79 -11.44
N ALA A 1083 -14.19 -37.88 -10.66
CA ALA A 1083 -13.97 -39.22 -11.20
C ALA A 1083 -15.01 -39.58 -12.29
N PRO A 1084 -14.57 -39.93 -13.52
CA PRO A 1084 -15.48 -40.30 -14.61
C PRO A 1084 -16.36 -41.50 -14.24
N LYS A 1085 -17.64 -41.43 -14.60
CA LYS A 1085 -18.65 -42.44 -14.23
C LYS A 1085 -18.35 -43.85 -14.76
N ASP A 1086 -17.58 -43.95 -15.86
CA ASP A 1086 -17.12 -45.20 -16.46
C ASP A 1086 -15.85 -45.79 -15.80
N SER A 1087 -15.13 -45.01 -14.98
CA SER A 1087 -14.02 -45.53 -14.15
C SER A 1087 -14.49 -46.47 -13.04
N GLY A 1088 -15.76 -46.35 -12.62
CA GLY A 1088 -16.33 -47.05 -11.46
C GLY A 1088 -15.89 -46.50 -10.09
N VAL A 1089 -15.09 -45.44 -10.04
CA VAL A 1089 -14.59 -44.83 -8.81
C VAL A 1089 -15.63 -43.86 -8.21
N PRO A 1090 -15.92 -43.92 -6.90
CA PRO A 1090 -16.82 -42.98 -6.25
C PRO A 1090 -16.12 -41.64 -5.98
N ASP A 1091 -16.78 -40.53 -6.33
CA ASP A 1091 -16.35 -39.16 -6.04
C ASP A 1091 -17.53 -38.30 -5.51
N TRP A 1092 -17.26 -37.08 -5.07
CA TRP A 1092 -18.21 -36.19 -4.40
C TRP A 1092 -18.03 -34.73 -4.85
N ILE A 1093 -19.08 -33.92 -4.68
CA ILE A 1093 -19.06 -32.48 -4.94
C ILE A 1093 -19.87 -31.75 -3.86
N GLY A 1094 -19.51 -30.50 -3.58
CA GLY A 1094 -20.29 -29.60 -2.73
C GLY A 1094 -20.95 -28.46 -3.48
N ALA A 1095 -21.91 -27.80 -2.84
CA ALA A 1095 -22.51 -26.53 -3.29
C ALA A 1095 -22.82 -25.63 -2.09
N PHE A 1096 -22.83 -24.31 -2.29
CA PHE A 1096 -23.12 -23.31 -1.24
C PHE A 1096 -23.83 -22.05 -1.74
N ALA A 1097 -24.47 -21.32 -0.82
CA ALA A 1097 -24.95 -19.96 -0.99
C ALA A 1097 -24.91 -19.18 0.34
N VAL A 1098 -24.55 -17.89 0.29
CA VAL A 1098 -24.39 -17.01 1.47
C VAL A 1098 -24.82 -15.57 1.18
N THR A 1099 -25.22 -14.84 2.22
CA THR A 1099 -25.44 -13.38 2.18
C THR A 1099 -25.13 -12.74 3.54
N ALA A 1100 -24.76 -11.46 3.51
CA ALA A 1100 -24.65 -10.59 4.69
C ALA A 1100 -25.45 -9.27 4.56
N GLY A 1101 -26.26 -9.11 3.50
CA GLY A 1101 -26.93 -7.85 3.16
C GLY A 1101 -28.35 -7.68 3.72
N LEU A 1102 -28.84 -8.59 4.57
CA LEU A 1102 -30.23 -8.59 5.02
C LEU A 1102 -30.49 -7.46 6.02
N GLY A 1103 -31.43 -6.56 5.70
CA GLY A 1103 -31.85 -5.43 6.56
C GLY A 1103 -31.25 -4.06 6.21
N ILE A 1104 -30.34 -4.01 5.23
CA ILE A 1104 -29.59 -2.81 4.82
C ILE A 1104 -30.48 -1.61 4.43
N GLU A 1105 -31.67 -1.88 3.88
CA GLU A 1105 -32.56 -0.89 3.28
C GLU A 1105 -33.00 0.18 4.28
N ALA A 1106 -33.19 -0.20 5.55
CA ALA A 1106 -33.64 0.71 6.60
C ALA A 1106 -32.61 1.80 6.91
N LYS A 1107 -31.32 1.46 6.96
CA LYS A 1107 -30.23 2.40 7.26
C LYS A 1107 -29.80 3.22 6.05
N LEU A 1108 -29.94 2.69 4.84
CA LEU A 1108 -29.78 3.48 3.61
C LEU A 1108 -30.80 4.62 3.53
N ALA A 1109 -32.08 4.34 3.82
CA ALA A 1109 -33.13 5.37 3.85
C ALA A 1109 -32.90 6.43 4.96
N GLU A 1110 -32.28 6.05 6.09
CA GLU A 1110 -31.89 6.98 7.16
C GLU A 1110 -30.80 7.96 6.70
N PHE A 1111 -29.75 7.48 6.02
CA PHE A 1111 -28.69 8.32 5.50
C PHE A 1111 -29.12 9.18 4.30
N GLU A 1112 -30.00 8.66 3.43
CA GLU A 1112 -30.59 9.42 2.32
C GLU A 1112 -31.43 10.61 2.83
N ALA A 1113 -32.26 10.38 3.85
CA ALA A 1113 -33.05 11.43 4.51
C ALA A 1113 -32.19 12.45 5.27
N ALA A 1114 -30.98 12.08 5.68
CA ALA A 1114 -29.98 12.98 6.28
C ALA A 1114 -29.07 13.67 5.24
N HIS A 1115 -29.19 13.34 3.96
CA HIS A 1115 -28.33 13.79 2.85
C HIS A 1115 -26.83 13.42 3.03
N ASP A 1116 -26.55 12.33 3.74
CA ASP A 1116 -25.21 11.81 4.00
C ASP A 1116 -24.83 10.74 2.95
N ASP A 1117 -24.75 11.16 1.68
CA ASP A 1117 -24.48 10.28 0.52
C ASP A 1117 -23.20 9.44 0.73
N TYR A 1118 -22.20 10.03 1.39
CA TYR A 1118 -20.94 9.40 1.72
C TYR A 1118 -21.15 8.17 2.61
N ARG A 1119 -21.92 8.29 3.71
CA ARG A 1119 -22.29 7.15 4.55
C ARG A 1119 -23.21 6.15 3.86
N ALA A 1120 -24.12 6.60 2.99
CA ALA A 1120 -24.99 5.70 2.23
C ALA A 1120 -24.18 4.80 1.26
N ILE A 1121 -23.17 5.35 0.59
CA ILE A 1121 -22.24 4.58 -0.26
C ILE A 1121 -21.42 3.59 0.59
N LEU A 1122 -20.89 4.07 1.71
CA LEU A 1122 -20.00 3.33 2.59
C LEU A 1122 -20.66 2.08 3.17
N LEU A 1123 -21.91 2.19 3.63
CA LEU A 1123 -22.70 1.07 4.14
C LEU A 1123 -22.83 -0.08 3.11
N LYS A 1124 -23.02 0.25 1.82
CA LYS A 1124 -23.09 -0.76 0.75
C LYS A 1124 -21.77 -1.47 0.57
N SER A 1125 -20.67 -0.71 0.48
CA SER A 1125 -19.33 -1.27 0.30
C SER A 1125 -18.95 -2.26 1.42
N LEU A 1126 -19.37 -1.99 2.67
CA LEU A 1126 -19.16 -2.88 3.82
C LEU A 1126 -20.02 -4.15 3.78
N ALA A 1127 -21.27 -4.06 3.32
CA ALA A 1127 -22.13 -5.23 3.18
C ALA A 1127 -21.60 -6.21 2.13
N ASP A 1128 -21.18 -5.70 0.96
CA ASP A 1128 -20.55 -6.52 -0.10
C ASP A 1128 -19.28 -7.21 0.40
N ARG A 1129 -18.52 -6.57 1.30
CA ARG A 1129 -17.35 -7.15 1.97
C ARG A 1129 -17.69 -8.29 2.92
N LEU A 1130 -18.73 -8.14 3.75
CA LEU A 1130 -19.19 -9.18 4.67
C LEU A 1130 -19.77 -10.41 3.95
N ALA A 1131 -20.27 -10.27 2.72
CA ALA A 1131 -20.81 -11.39 1.95
C ALA A 1131 -19.74 -12.32 1.36
N GLU A 1132 -18.65 -11.76 0.82
CA GLU A 1132 -17.48 -12.55 0.39
C GLU A 1132 -16.84 -13.26 1.59
N ALA A 1133 -16.65 -12.54 2.69
CA ALA A 1133 -16.19 -13.10 3.97
C ALA A 1133 -17.01 -14.32 4.43
N CYS A 1134 -18.34 -14.28 4.24
CA CYS A 1134 -19.23 -15.39 4.57
C CYS A 1134 -19.00 -16.64 3.69
N ALA A 1135 -18.68 -16.45 2.41
CA ALA A 1135 -18.37 -17.57 1.50
C ALA A 1135 -17.09 -18.29 1.92
N GLU A 1136 -16.12 -17.51 2.42
CA GLU A 1136 -14.80 -17.96 2.78
C GLU A 1136 -14.76 -18.73 4.09
N TRP A 1137 -15.34 -18.14 5.14
CA TRP A 1137 -15.64 -18.80 6.42
C TRP A 1137 -16.39 -20.12 6.22
N LEU A 1138 -17.38 -20.14 5.33
CA LEU A 1138 -18.16 -21.34 5.04
C LEU A 1138 -17.33 -22.41 4.34
N HIS A 1139 -16.52 -22.03 3.34
CA HIS A 1139 -15.70 -22.98 2.62
C HIS A 1139 -14.63 -23.61 3.53
N GLU A 1140 -14.02 -22.83 4.42
CA GLU A 1140 -13.15 -23.37 5.46
C GLU A 1140 -13.80 -24.50 6.24
N ARG A 1141 -14.97 -24.25 6.82
CA ARG A 1141 -15.68 -25.25 7.64
C ARG A 1141 -16.07 -26.49 6.84
N VAL A 1142 -16.40 -26.31 5.56
CA VAL A 1142 -16.61 -27.42 4.63
C VAL A 1142 -15.35 -28.27 4.45
N ARG A 1143 -14.16 -27.68 4.42
CA ARG A 1143 -12.91 -28.44 4.47
C ARG A 1143 -12.71 -29.06 5.84
N ARG A 1144 -12.54 -28.25 6.91
CA ARG A 1144 -12.19 -28.66 8.30
C ARG A 1144 -12.95 -29.90 8.79
N GLU A 1145 -14.25 -29.85 8.61
CA GLU A 1145 -15.22 -30.58 9.43
C GLU A 1145 -16.13 -31.42 8.55
N CYS A 1146 -16.76 -30.78 7.56
CA CYS A 1146 -17.92 -31.36 6.89
C CYS A 1146 -17.54 -32.32 5.75
N TRP A 1147 -16.55 -31.98 4.94
CA TRP A 1147 -15.95 -32.90 3.98
C TRP A 1147 -14.79 -33.64 4.64
N GLY A 1148 -13.86 -32.93 5.29
CA GLY A 1148 -12.76 -33.55 6.02
C GLY A 1148 -11.73 -34.25 5.13
N TYR A 1149 -11.52 -33.78 3.90
CA TYR A 1149 -10.31 -34.09 3.12
C TYR A 1149 -9.05 -33.39 3.67
N ALA A 1150 -9.12 -33.08 4.98
CA ALA A 1150 -9.02 -31.71 5.48
C ALA A 1150 -9.38 -31.56 6.99
N ALA A 1151 -8.56 -32.00 7.96
CA ALA A 1151 -8.73 -31.82 9.43
C ALA A 1151 -7.65 -31.02 10.26
N ASP A 1152 -6.36 -30.90 9.89
CA ASP A 1152 -5.24 -30.19 10.56
C ASP A 1152 -4.76 -28.76 10.09
N GLU A 1153 -5.34 -28.02 9.10
CA GLU A 1153 -4.86 -26.65 8.66
C GLU A 1153 -5.15 -25.67 9.82
N THR A 1154 -4.25 -24.71 9.96
CA THR A 1154 -4.28 -23.73 11.05
C THR A 1154 -4.30 -22.29 10.55
N LEU A 1155 -4.60 -22.05 9.26
CA LEU A 1155 -4.24 -20.79 8.60
C LEU A 1155 -4.94 -19.50 9.12
N ASP A 1156 -4.59 -18.30 8.61
CA ASP A 1156 -5.41 -17.06 8.70
C ASP A 1156 -6.17 -16.73 7.39
N ASN A 1157 -6.73 -15.52 7.28
CA ASN A 1157 -7.54 -15.03 6.18
C ASN A 1157 -6.73 -14.48 4.99
N GLU A 1158 -5.55 -13.91 5.18
CA GLU A 1158 -4.74 -13.41 4.06
C GLU A 1158 -4.35 -14.57 3.11
N ALA A 1159 -4.28 -15.79 3.64
CA ALA A 1159 -4.26 -17.00 2.83
C ALA A 1159 -5.57 -17.20 2.07
N LEU A 1160 -6.71 -17.25 2.78
CA LEU A 1160 -8.08 -17.44 2.24
C LEU A 1160 -8.46 -16.49 1.09
N ILE A 1161 -7.78 -15.35 1.00
CA ILE A 1161 -7.94 -14.37 -0.08
C ILE A 1161 -7.22 -14.80 -1.38
N ALA A 1162 -6.20 -15.65 -1.29
CA ALA A 1162 -5.35 -16.02 -2.42
C ALA A 1162 -5.77 -17.35 -3.12
N GLU A 1163 -6.98 -17.85 -2.83
CA GLU A 1163 -7.67 -19.02 -3.44
C GLU A 1163 -6.97 -20.37 -3.33
N GLN A 1164 -6.15 -20.45 -2.34
CA GLN A 1164 -5.15 -21.44 -2.12
C GLN A 1164 -5.69 -22.83 -1.64
N TYR A 1165 -6.97 -23.14 -1.43
CA TYR A 1165 -7.37 -24.39 -0.72
C TYR A 1165 -7.71 -25.59 -1.59
N ARG A 1166 -7.53 -26.81 -1.04
CA ARG A 1166 -7.83 -28.04 -1.77
C ARG A 1166 -9.26 -28.04 -2.22
N GLY A 1167 -9.46 -28.49 -3.45
CA GLY A 1167 -10.63 -28.09 -4.21
C GLY A 1167 -10.45 -26.70 -4.81
N ILE A 1168 -11.58 -26.02 -4.94
CA ILE A 1168 -11.82 -24.64 -5.40
C ILE A 1168 -13.30 -24.36 -5.10
N ARG A 1169 -13.72 -23.08 -5.03
CA ARG A 1169 -15.13 -22.67 -4.79
C ARG A 1169 -15.84 -22.04 -6.02
N PRO A 1170 -15.74 -22.58 -7.25
CA PRO A 1170 -16.14 -21.87 -8.47
C PRO A 1170 -17.60 -21.38 -8.46
N ALA A 1171 -17.75 -20.05 -8.48
CA ALA A 1171 -19.01 -19.33 -8.47
C ALA A 1171 -19.48 -19.02 -9.91
N PRO A 1172 -20.69 -19.44 -10.33
CA PRO A 1172 -21.13 -19.30 -11.72
C PRO A 1172 -21.25 -17.85 -12.17
N GLY A 1173 -20.57 -17.52 -13.27
CA GLY A 1173 -20.28 -16.17 -13.76
C GLY A 1173 -18.78 -15.84 -13.76
N TYR A 1174 -17.96 -16.54 -12.97
CA TYR A 1174 -16.50 -16.43 -13.00
C TYR A 1174 -15.94 -16.96 -14.34
N PRO A 1175 -14.73 -16.53 -14.76
CA PRO A 1175 -14.12 -17.00 -16.01
C PRO A 1175 -14.01 -18.52 -16.18
N ALA A 1176 -13.99 -19.30 -15.08
CA ALA A 1176 -13.96 -20.77 -15.11
C ALA A 1176 -15.33 -21.43 -15.35
N CYS A 1177 -16.41 -20.74 -15.02
CA CYS A 1177 -17.78 -21.19 -15.20
C CYS A 1177 -18.68 -20.00 -15.58
N PRO A 1178 -18.47 -19.36 -16.76
CA PRO A 1178 -19.10 -18.10 -17.13
C PRO A 1178 -20.61 -18.20 -17.42
N ASP A 1179 -21.18 -19.41 -17.45
CA ASP A 1179 -22.63 -19.59 -17.41
C ASP A 1179 -23.20 -19.10 -16.07
N HIS A 1180 -24.14 -18.16 -16.13
CA HIS A 1180 -24.86 -17.71 -14.94
C HIS A 1180 -26.02 -18.63 -14.53
N THR A 1181 -26.59 -19.40 -15.48
CA THR A 1181 -27.92 -20.04 -15.36
C THR A 1181 -27.94 -21.21 -14.38
N VAL A 1182 -26.83 -21.93 -14.23
CA VAL A 1182 -26.67 -23.03 -13.27
C VAL A 1182 -26.92 -22.63 -11.80
N LYS A 1183 -26.93 -21.32 -11.46
CA LYS A 1183 -27.35 -20.84 -10.12
C LYS A 1183 -28.80 -21.22 -9.78
N GLY A 1184 -29.70 -21.35 -10.76
CA GLY A 1184 -31.08 -21.80 -10.52
C GLY A 1184 -31.14 -23.20 -9.89
N PRO A 1185 -30.65 -24.24 -10.60
CA PRO A 1185 -30.54 -25.60 -10.06
C PRO A 1185 -29.71 -25.71 -8.77
N LEU A 1186 -28.67 -24.89 -8.59
CA LEU A 1186 -27.92 -24.81 -7.32
C LEU A 1186 -28.80 -24.34 -6.15
N PHE A 1187 -29.60 -23.28 -6.35
CA PHE A 1187 -30.53 -22.78 -5.33
C PHE A 1187 -31.62 -23.80 -4.99
N GLU A 1188 -32.07 -24.59 -5.96
CA GLU A 1188 -33.02 -25.70 -5.75
C GLU A 1188 -32.39 -26.88 -5.01
N LEU A 1189 -31.18 -27.30 -5.38
CA LEU A 1189 -30.41 -28.38 -4.73
C LEU A 1189 -30.16 -28.11 -3.23
N LEU A 1190 -29.91 -26.85 -2.87
CA LEU A 1190 -29.71 -26.42 -1.49
C LEU A 1190 -31.02 -26.03 -0.78
N GLY A 1191 -32.09 -25.73 -1.52
CA GLY A 1191 -33.28 -25.05 -0.98
C GLY A 1191 -32.93 -23.66 -0.43
N ALA A 1192 -32.02 -22.93 -1.09
CA ALA A 1192 -31.36 -21.75 -0.54
C ALA A 1192 -32.34 -20.64 -0.16
N ARG A 1193 -33.38 -20.41 -0.98
CA ARG A 1193 -34.45 -19.42 -0.75
C ARG A 1193 -35.08 -19.54 0.65
N GLU A 1194 -35.52 -20.74 1.01
CA GLU A 1194 -36.21 -21.00 2.28
C GLU A 1194 -35.29 -20.95 3.50
N ARG A 1195 -33.98 -21.15 3.30
CA ARG A 1195 -32.98 -21.30 4.37
C ARG A 1195 -32.22 -20.01 4.67
N THR A 1196 -31.92 -19.22 3.64
CA THR A 1196 -31.11 -18.00 3.75
C THR A 1196 -31.92 -16.71 3.52
N GLY A 1197 -33.11 -16.79 2.93
CA GLY A 1197 -33.87 -15.61 2.49
C GLY A 1197 -33.32 -14.94 1.23
N MET A 1198 -32.27 -15.50 0.61
CA MET A 1198 -31.74 -15.04 -0.67
C MET A 1198 -32.69 -15.41 -1.82
N ASP A 1199 -32.73 -14.59 -2.87
CA ASP A 1199 -33.41 -14.92 -4.13
C ASP A 1199 -32.52 -14.65 -5.35
N LEU A 1200 -32.97 -15.12 -6.51
CA LEU A 1200 -32.37 -14.92 -7.82
C LEU A 1200 -33.32 -14.09 -8.70
N THR A 1201 -32.79 -13.02 -9.26
CA THR A 1201 -33.43 -12.24 -10.32
C THR A 1201 -33.52 -13.02 -11.64
N GLU A 1202 -34.27 -12.49 -12.60
CA GLU A 1202 -34.38 -13.03 -13.96
C GLU A 1202 -33.06 -13.05 -14.77
N SER A 1203 -32.01 -12.36 -14.31
CA SER A 1203 -30.64 -12.42 -14.86
C SER A 1203 -29.72 -13.40 -14.10
N TYR A 1204 -30.24 -14.10 -13.09
CA TYR A 1204 -29.49 -14.85 -12.09
C TYR A 1204 -28.50 -14.01 -11.27
N ALA A 1205 -28.65 -12.68 -11.20
CA ALA A 1205 -28.06 -11.89 -10.11
C ALA A 1205 -28.81 -12.17 -8.80
N MET A 1206 -28.10 -12.14 -7.67
CA MET A 1206 -28.64 -12.47 -6.35
C MET A 1206 -29.21 -11.24 -5.62
N THR A 1207 -30.16 -11.47 -4.72
CA THR A 1207 -30.70 -10.45 -3.81
C THR A 1207 -30.75 -11.01 -2.36
N PRO A 1208 -30.25 -10.29 -1.33
CA PRO A 1208 -29.57 -8.99 -1.37
C PRO A 1208 -28.32 -8.96 -2.26
N ALA A 1209 -27.86 -7.76 -2.65
CA ALA A 1209 -26.72 -7.59 -3.57
C ALA A 1209 -25.43 -8.22 -3.02
N ALA A 1210 -25.18 -7.99 -1.73
CA ALA A 1210 -24.15 -8.63 -0.93
C ALA A 1210 -24.45 -10.14 -0.73
N ALA A 1211 -24.14 -10.96 -1.74
CA ALA A 1211 -24.40 -12.39 -1.76
C ALA A 1211 -23.45 -13.17 -2.70
N VAL A 1212 -23.14 -14.42 -2.35
CA VAL A 1212 -22.23 -15.30 -3.10
C VAL A 1212 -22.82 -16.72 -3.17
N SER A 1213 -22.58 -17.45 -4.27
CA SER A 1213 -22.95 -18.87 -4.39
C SER A 1213 -22.07 -19.61 -5.40
N GLY A 1214 -21.82 -20.90 -5.16
CA GLY A 1214 -20.93 -21.71 -6.00
C GLY A 1214 -20.84 -23.19 -5.62
N PHE A 1215 -19.91 -23.89 -6.26
CA PHE A 1215 -19.66 -25.32 -6.04
C PHE A 1215 -18.31 -25.56 -5.35
N TYR A 1216 -18.17 -26.68 -4.64
CA TYR A 1216 -16.91 -27.10 -4.04
C TYR A 1216 -16.39 -28.39 -4.67
N PHE A 1217 -15.12 -28.40 -5.07
CA PHE A 1217 -14.38 -29.60 -5.48
C PHE A 1217 -13.50 -30.11 -4.33
N ALA A 1218 -12.89 -31.29 -4.49
CA ALA A 1218 -11.89 -31.83 -3.55
C ALA A 1218 -10.61 -32.34 -4.25
N HIS A 1219 -10.58 -32.31 -5.59
CA HIS A 1219 -9.51 -32.91 -6.39
C HIS A 1219 -8.20 -32.12 -6.23
N PRO A 1220 -7.04 -32.80 -6.11
CA PRO A 1220 -5.75 -32.18 -5.83
C PRO A 1220 -5.33 -31.15 -6.87
N GLU A 1221 -5.52 -31.46 -8.15
CA GLU A 1221 -5.15 -30.58 -9.28
C GLU A 1221 -6.23 -29.53 -9.62
N ALA A 1222 -7.31 -29.42 -8.85
CA ALA A 1222 -8.39 -28.49 -9.14
C ALA A 1222 -7.90 -27.03 -9.02
N HIS A 1223 -8.13 -26.24 -10.06
CA HIS A 1223 -7.73 -24.83 -10.10
C HIS A 1223 -8.66 -24.02 -11.01
N TYR A 1224 -8.71 -22.70 -10.79
CA TYR A 1224 -9.42 -21.78 -11.66
C TYR A 1224 -8.65 -21.58 -12.97
N PHE A 1225 -9.36 -21.62 -14.10
CA PHE A 1225 -8.83 -21.33 -15.44
C PHE A 1225 -9.90 -20.61 -16.25
N ALA A 1226 -9.53 -19.63 -17.08
CA ALA A 1226 -10.52 -18.94 -17.91
C ALA A 1226 -10.99 -19.81 -19.10
N ILE A 1227 -12.29 -19.81 -19.40
CA ILE A 1227 -12.86 -20.15 -20.70
C ILE A 1227 -12.75 -18.90 -21.58
N PRO A 1228 -11.93 -18.89 -22.65
CA PRO A 1228 -11.88 -17.78 -23.59
C PRO A 1228 -12.90 -18.04 -24.71
N LYS A 1229 -12.61 -17.66 -25.96
CA LYS A 1229 -13.51 -17.98 -27.08
C LYS A 1229 -13.77 -19.48 -27.23
N ILE A 1230 -15.04 -19.83 -27.43
CA ILE A 1230 -15.51 -21.17 -27.77
C ILE A 1230 -15.92 -21.24 -29.25
N GLY A 1231 -15.85 -22.43 -29.83
CA GLY A 1231 -16.34 -22.72 -31.16
C GLY A 1231 -17.86 -22.91 -31.19
N ARG A 1232 -18.46 -22.72 -32.37
CA ARG A 1232 -19.89 -22.96 -32.61
C ARG A 1232 -20.30 -24.41 -32.32
N ASP A 1233 -19.38 -25.36 -32.51
CA ASP A 1233 -19.55 -26.77 -32.20
C ASP A 1233 -19.77 -27.03 -30.70
N GLN A 1234 -19.07 -26.30 -29.83
CA GLN A 1234 -19.32 -26.35 -28.38
C GLN A 1234 -20.60 -25.61 -27.97
N LEU A 1235 -20.93 -24.49 -28.61
CA LEU A 1235 -22.18 -23.78 -28.36
C LEU A 1235 -23.40 -24.68 -28.66
N GLU A 1236 -23.39 -25.38 -29.80
CA GLU A 1236 -24.45 -26.31 -30.21
C GLU A 1236 -24.48 -27.58 -29.33
N ASP A 1237 -23.32 -28.07 -28.87
CA ASP A 1237 -23.22 -29.18 -27.92
C ASP A 1237 -23.76 -28.82 -26.52
N TRP A 1238 -23.42 -27.65 -25.98
CA TRP A 1238 -23.85 -27.20 -24.66
C TRP A 1238 -25.34 -26.86 -24.63
N ALA A 1239 -25.87 -26.17 -25.65
CA ALA A 1239 -27.31 -25.91 -25.79
C ALA A 1239 -28.13 -27.20 -25.79
N ARG A 1240 -27.64 -28.24 -26.46
CA ARG A 1240 -28.23 -29.58 -26.46
C ARG A 1240 -28.18 -30.25 -25.08
N ARG A 1241 -27.09 -30.06 -24.31
CA ARG A 1241 -26.94 -30.61 -22.95
C ARG A 1241 -27.87 -29.95 -21.94
N THR A 1242 -28.00 -28.62 -21.98
CA THR A 1242 -28.92 -27.85 -21.12
C THR A 1242 -30.39 -27.92 -21.55
N GLY A 1243 -30.66 -28.34 -22.79
CA GLY A 1243 -32.01 -28.36 -23.37
C GLY A 1243 -32.51 -27.01 -23.90
N MET A 1244 -31.63 -26.00 -23.94
CA MET A 1244 -31.92 -24.65 -24.44
C MET A 1244 -31.93 -24.56 -25.97
N ALA A 1245 -32.54 -23.51 -26.52
CA ALA A 1245 -32.33 -23.16 -27.92
C ALA A 1245 -30.90 -22.66 -28.16
N VAL A 1246 -30.33 -22.90 -29.35
CA VAL A 1246 -28.96 -22.46 -29.68
C VAL A 1246 -28.83 -20.93 -29.60
N ASP A 1247 -29.85 -20.18 -30.04
CA ASP A 1247 -29.86 -18.71 -29.96
C ASP A 1247 -30.00 -18.18 -28.52
N GLU A 1248 -30.59 -18.98 -27.62
CA GLU A 1248 -30.72 -18.67 -26.19
C GLU A 1248 -29.42 -18.94 -25.44
N ALA A 1249 -28.79 -20.08 -25.71
CA ALA A 1249 -27.43 -20.37 -25.25
C ALA A 1249 -26.41 -19.35 -25.79
N ALA A 1250 -26.58 -18.88 -27.03
CA ALA A 1250 -25.72 -17.87 -27.63
C ALA A 1250 -25.81 -16.51 -26.92
N ARG A 1251 -26.96 -16.21 -26.28
CA ARG A 1251 -27.14 -15.04 -25.42
C ARG A 1251 -26.38 -15.19 -24.11
N TRP A 1252 -26.65 -16.27 -23.36
CA TRP A 1252 -25.99 -16.50 -22.06
C TRP A 1252 -24.47 -16.64 -22.17
N LEU A 1253 -23.96 -17.17 -23.29
CA LEU A 1253 -22.52 -17.33 -23.55
C LEU A 1253 -21.95 -16.26 -24.50
N ALA A 1254 -22.68 -15.17 -24.79
CA ALA A 1254 -22.26 -14.11 -25.72
C ALA A 1254 -20.85 -13.52 -25.51
N PRO A 1255 -20.29 -13.41 -24.28
CA PRO A 1255 -18.91 -12.96 -24.08
C PRO A 1255 -17.83 -13.89 -24.68
N LEU A 1256 -18.18 -15.15 -24.98
CA LEU A 1256 -17.28 -16.20 -25.44
C LEU A 1256 -17.31 -16.42 -26.97
N LEU A 1257 -18.06 -15.62 -27.72
CA LEU A 1257 -18.35 -15.83 -29.16
C LEU A 1257 -17.64 -14.81 -30.06
#